data_AF-A0A8J3GQF4-F1
#
_entry.id   AF-A0A8J3GQF4-F1
#
_cell.length_a   1.000
_cell.length_b   1.000
_cell.length_c   1.000
_cell.angle_alpha   90.00
_cell.angle_beta   90.00
_cell.angle_gamma   90.00
#
_symmetry.space_group_name_H-M   'P 1'
#
loop_
_entity.id
_entity.type
_entity.pdbx_description
1 polymer ?
#
loop_
_entity_poly.entity_id
_entity_poly.type
_entity_poly.pdbx_seq_one_letter_code
_entity_poly.pdbx_strand_id
1 'polypeptide(L)'
;MTAGDGSLRDSWEALRRIEDACPWPGLRPIVDGARAGQLKGRDTDAIDIMYEIRDHRLTVLFGDSGVGKTSLLAVKVIPKLADEGFRVAWFREWREVSGDVEPYLDAQVAAQLSEGGFEELDDRYGRRFVLILDQFEEAIRHQPELSERVQAWVVEATERYDFRIVIALRSEYEHRLRNLKIAPYQRIDLYLGPIQQEHIGEIVDAGPAAISKDAVARVLELWTAAKGNEGWARVGLPHLQALLYALWGGVAEDGRTVIEAGDVVRFATGAESGGNPSFALSEEIAEHAFESSIRRAVALGLQHAKTSFDAIGDPYLIAGARSHVVRMARMLSSGGFKVDQDRWHLARQVLADEIRILEIDPDDAGRVFHQVAWSVDAEHQARHGHEPGADWLTMHRRDLVDAPRAARAPSYSGDDATYLLRSIPSGRDSNESTSGPVMDLPPAHALVEEFRRFFLALEWLDEAAIVRQSTVNPFRTIVFLTHDAIGRGLDEWAARNEADPERDLRVLTALLGRRIDWSVSVEGADPETPRLVANLRWRACHVKVEFRNVVFLNCDFRESVFQGCAFEGVQFVNCLLDGVTFRGCAIVGDVGDLTVGEEEAPSTGHPTFHTPAEPEARIISRYRESDMEPSGLRSELGPASPGAPADSDREISRRTGGLFLLGSRLSSLMFAGCQFGHGSAVGLLYSSGTSLEFAEQGAGSLYLRDVVLRGFSISPAYATAPAPDARLAVRIAKCLAGNIWVSEGVRGHLTIVDSVVWQVLHAGTSDDFTFSFDDELATGAAVNVRASKGFGLVNIGIEPPPGSGDQPDAWNLGGEGDRLRFLSRTTDYRGDADTIDEAVGLSGE
;
A
#
# COMPACT_ATOMS: atom_id res chain seq x y z
N MET A 1 19.63 4.01 19.89
CA MET A 1 18.72 3.03 19.26
C MET A 1 17.53 3.82 18.79
N THR A 2 17.64 4.28 17.54
CA THR A 2 16.68 5.10 16.79
C THR A 2 15.54 4.21 16.28
N ALA A 3 14.34 4.76 16.17
CA ALA A 3 13.25 4.09 15.47
C ALA A 3 13.64 3.92 13.98
N GLY A 4 13.56 2.70 13.43
CA GLY A 4 13.66 2.46 11.98
C GLY A 4 14.82 1.60 11.45
N ASP A 5 15.66 0.99 12.30
CA ASP A 5 16.78 0.13 11.83
C ASP A 5 16.39 -1.34 11.65
N GLY A 6 15.09 -1.67 11.59
CA GLY A 6 14.65 -3.04 11.33
C GLY A 6 15.09 -3.45 9.93
N SER A 7 16.06 -4.37 9.84
CA SER A 7 16.45 -4.90 8.54
C SER A 7 15.35 -5.80 7.99
N LEU A 8 15.29 -5.93 6.67
CA LEU A 8 14.42 -6.90 6.02
C LEU A 8 14.57 -8.30 6.63
N ARG A 9 15.82 -8.69 6.91
CA ARG A 9 16.15 -9.94 7.60
C ARG A 9 15.50 -10.07 8.98
N ASP A 10 15.49 -9.00 9.78
CA ASP A 10 14.84 -9.03 11.10
C ASP A 10 13.33 -9.21 10.98
N SER A 11 12.69 -8.56 9.99
CA SER A 11 11.27 -8.76 9.68
C SER A 11 10.98 -10.21 9.27
N TRP A 12 11.84 -10.82 8.45
CA TRP A 12 11.74 -12.24 8.10
C TRP A 12 11.86 -13.16 9.31
N GLU A 13 12.88 -12.92 10.15
CA GLU A 13 13.10 -13.70 11.36
C GLU A 13 11.97 -13.51 12.37
N ALA A 14 11.34 -12.32 12.43
CA ALA A 14 10.13 -12.09 13.20
C ALA A 14 8.94 -12.88 12.66
N LEU A 15 8.71 -12.86 11.33
CA LEU A 15 7.64 -13.63 10.70
C LEU A 15 7.81 -15.12 10.97
N ARG A 16 9.01 -15.66 10.74
CA ARG A 16 9.33 -17.07 11.01
C ARG A 16 9.10 -17.43 12.47
N ARG A 17 9.49 -16.56 13.43
CA ARG A 17 9.21 -16.81 14.84
C ARG A 17 7.71 -16.88 15.17
N ILE A 18 6.90 -15.99 14.62
CA ILE A 18 5.44 -16.01 14.80
C ILE A 18 4.87 -17.30 14.20
N GLU A 19 5.29 -17.60 12.98
CA GLU A 19 4.90 -18.78 12.24
C GLU A 19 5.38 -20.10 12.88
N ASP A 20 6.48 -20.06 13.63
CA ASP A 20 7.07 -21.22 14.30
C ASP A 20 6.56 -21.42 15.72
N ALA A 21 5.93 -20.40 16.30
CA ALA A 21 5.16 -20.54 17.53
C ALA A 21 3.91 -21.40 17.34
N CYS A 22 3.40 -21.52 16.10
CA CYS A 22 2.29 -22.42 15.80
C CYS A 22 2.78 -23.88 15.72
N PRO A 23 2.22 -24.81 16.52
CA PRO A 23 2.59 -26.22 16.47
C PRO A 23 2.26 -26.89 15.13
N TRP A 24 1.35 -26.31 14.34
CA TRP A 24 0.95 -26.84 13.04
C TRP A 24 1.44 -25.92 11.91
N PRO A 25 1.96 -26.48 10.81
CA PRO A 25 2.55 -25.70 9.72
C PRO A 25 1.56 -24.87 8.90
N GLY A 26 0.24 -25.09 9.07
CA GLY A 26 -0.78 -24.43 8.27
C GLY A 26 -0.68 -24.84 6.80
N LEU A 27 -0.63 -23.85 5.90
CA LEU A 27 -0.56 -24.09 4.45
C LEU A 27 0.86 -24.46 3.96
N ARG A 28 1.88 -24.34 4.81
CA ARG A 28 3.27 -24.61 4.44
C ARG A 28 3.55 -26.11 4.32
N PRO A 29 4.31 -26.55 3.30
CA PRO A 29 4.85 -27.89 3.30
C PRO A 29 5.87 -28.05 4.43
N ILE A 30 5.82 -29.18 5.14
CA ILE A 30 6.84 -29.55 6.13
C ILE A 30 8.09 -29.97 5.36
N VAL A 31 9.12 -29.12 5.35
CA VAL A 31 10.43 -29.42 4.72
C VAL A 31 11.58 -29.42 5.73
N ASP A 32 11.35 -28.87 6.92
CA ASP A 32 12.32 -28.83 8.00
C ASP A 32 12.32 -30.14 8.81
N GLY A 33 13.50 -30.75 8.95
CA GLY A 33 13.71 -31.96 9.75
C GLY A 33 13.34 -31.78 11.22
N ALA A 34 13.42 -30.57 11.78
CA ALA A 34 12.98 -30.31 13.16
C ALA A 34 11.48 -30.57 13.36
N ARG A 35 10.69 -30.46 12.28
CA ARG A 35 9.25 -30.75 12.26
C ARG A 35 8.89 -32.11 11.71
N ALA A 36 9.87 -32.98 11.43
CA ALA A 36 9.63 -34.31 10.89
C ALA A 36 8.62 -35.12 11.72
N GLY A 37 8.63 -34.93 13.05
CA GLY A 37 7.70 -35.57 13.98
C GLY A 37 6.23 -35.21 13.78
N GLN A 38 5.92 -34.10 13.09
CA GLN A 38 4.55 -33.65 12.79
C GLN A 38 3.92 -34.37 11.59
N LEU A 39 4.73 -34.97 10.70
CA LEU A 39 4.23 -35.73 9.58
C LEU A 39 3.81 -37.14 10.04
N LYS A 40 2.57 -37.30 10.49
CA LYS A 40 2.01 -38.59 10.94
C LYS A 40 1.34 -39.36 9.79
N GLY A 41 1.16 -40.67 9.99
CA GLY A 41 0.44 -41.55 9.05
C GLY A 41 1.11 -41.79 7.70
N ARG A 42 2.43 -41.53 7.61
CA ARG A 42 3.22 -41.67 6.38
C ARG A 42 4.45 -42.57 6.55
N ASP A 43 4.54 -43.30 7.66
CA ASP A 43 5.72 -44.13 7.96
C ASP A 43 5.82 -45.34 7.05
N THR A 44 4.70 -46.01 6.80
CA THR A 44 4.60 -47.12 5.84
C THR A 44 4.88 -46.65 4.42
N ASP A 45 4.24 -45.56 3.96
CA ASP A 45 4.49 -44.98 2.64
C ASP A 45 5.97 -44.66 2.44
N ALA A 46 6.64 -44.08 3.44
CA ALA A 46 8.07 -43.79 3.37
C ALA A 46 8.92 -45.06 3.23
N ILE A 47 8.57 -46.11 3.99
CA ILE A 47 9.27 -47.40 3.94
C ILE A 47 9.08 -48.07 2.58
N ASP A 48 7.84 -48.09 2.07
CA ASP A 48 7.51 -48.68 0.77
C ASP A 48 8.24 -47.94 -0.35
N ILE A 49 8.16 -46.60 -0.38
CA ILE A 49 8.90 -45.79 -1.36
C ILE A 49 10.40 -46.07 -1.28
N MET A 50 10.97 -46.21 -0.08
CA MET A 50 12.39 -46.55 0.06
C MET A 50 12.73 -47.92 -0.50
N TYR A 51 11.93 -48.95 -0.22
CA TYR A 51 12.12 -50.28 -0.80
C TYR A 51 12.11 -50.22 -2.33
N GLU A 52 11.16 -49.49 -2.88
CA GLU A 52 11.00 -49.34 -4.32
C GLU A 52 12.15 -48.55 -4.95
N ILE A 53 12.66 -47.50 -4.28
CA ILE A 53 13.87 -46.79 -4.69
C ILE A 53 15.09 -47.73 -4.68
N ARG A 54 15.19 -48.66 -3.72
CA ARG A 54 16.33 -49.60 -3.67
C ARG A 54 16.31 -50.58 -4.83
N ASP A 55 15.13 -51.07 -5.19
CA ASP A 55 14.98 -52.16 -6.15
C ASP A 55 14.91 -51.70 -7.61
N HIS A 56 14.52 -50.45 -7.85
CA HIS A 56 14.33 -49.90 -9.19
C HIS A 56 15.36 -48.81 -9.52
N ARG A 57 15.60 -48.57 -10.82
CA ARG A 57 16.47 -47.49 -11.30
C ARG A 57 15.72 -46.17 -11.42
N LEU A 58 14.44 -46.23 -11.77
CA LEU A 58 13.52 -45.11 -11.81
C LEU A 58 12.29 -45.40 -10.95
N THR A 59 11.99 -44.51 -10.02
CA THR A 59 10.75 -44.51 -9.25
C THR A 59 9.94 -43.27 -9.61
N VAL A 60 8.72 -43.44 -10.10
CA VAL A 60 7.80 -42.33 -10.38
C VAL A 60 6.78 -42.25 -9.26
N LEU A 61 6.89 -41.22 -8.41
CA LEU A 61 5.96 -40.96 -7.31
C LEU A 61 4.90 -39.94 -7.75
N PHE A 62 3.64 -40.35 -7.84
CA PHE A 62 2.55 -39.44 -8.23
C PHE A 62 1.43 -39.42 -7.21
N GLY A 63 0.67 -38.33 -7.15
CA GLY A 63 -0.43 -38.19 -6.21
C GLY A 63 -1.11 -36.83 -6.34
N ASP A 64 -2.29 -36.68 -5.73
CA ASP A 64 -3.07 -35.45 -5.86
C ASP A 64 -2.38 -34.25 -5.19
N SER A 65 -2.86 -33.04 -5.48
CA SER A 65 -2.37 -31.83 -4.82
C SER A 65 -2.64 -31.89 -3.32
N GLY A 66 -1.65 -31.49 -2.50
CA GLY A 66 -1.84 -31.41 -1.05
C GLY A 66 -1.80 -32.73 -0.28
N VAL A 67 -1.56 -33.89 -0.91
CA VAL A 67 -1.40 -35.18 -0.19
C VAL A 67 -0.11 -35.29 0.63
N GLY A 68 0.81 -34.32 0.50
CA GLY A 68 2.06 -34.28 1.27
C GLY A 68 3.26 -34.95 0.61
N LYS A 69 3.31 -35.08 -0.72
CA LYS A 69 4.45 -35.66 -1.46
C LYS A 69 5.79 -35.03 -1.08
N THR A 70 5.92 -33.71 -1.24
CA THR A 70 7.13 -32.95 -0.91
C THR A 70 7.52 -33.11 0.55
N SER A 71 6.55 -33.10 1.48
CA SER A 71 6.83 -33.33 2.90
C SER A 71 7.31 -34.75 3.19
N LEU A 72 6.67 -35.76 2.57
CA LEU A 72 7.10 -37.16 2.69
C LEU A 72 8.54 -37.34 2.20
N LEU A 73 8.88 -36.75 1.05
CA LEU A 73 10.24 -36.77 0.53
C LEU A 73 11.22 -36.07 1.47
N ALA A 74 10.95 -34.81 1.80
CA ALA A 74 11.86 -33.95 2.55
C ALA A 74 12.17 -34.45 3.96
N VAL A 75 11.16 -34.86 4.73
CA VAL A 75 11.33 -35.14 6.16
C VAL A 75 11.31 -36.62 6.55
N LYS A 76 10.99 -37.52 5.61
CA LYS A 76 11.02 -38.98 5.87
C LYS A 76 11.89 -39.76 4.90
N VAL A 77 11.62 -39.68 3.59
CA VAL A 77 12.32 -40.52 2.61
C VAL A 77 13.79 -40.12 2.51
N ILE A 78 14.09 -38.83 2.32
CA ILE A 78 15.47 -38.33 2.18
C ILE A 78 16.29 -38.63 3.45
N PRO A 79 15.83 -38.27 4.67
CA PRO A 79 16.59 -38.57 5.88
C PRO A 79 16.83 -40.07 6.09
N LYS A 80 15.81 -40.92 5.90
CA LYS A 80 15.97 -42.37 6.07
C LYS A 80 16.92 -42.99 5.03
N LEU A 81 16.90 -42.50 3.78
CA LEU A 81 17.90 -42.90 2.77
C LEU A 81 19.31 -42.51 3.23
N ALA A 82 19.50 -41.29 3.74
CA ALA A 82 20.78 -40.84 4.26
C ALA A 82 21.26 -41.69 5.46
N ASP A 83 20.36 -42.04 6.39
CA ASP A 83 20.66 -42.90 7.55
C ASP A 83 21.13 -44.30 7.14
N GLU A 84 20.69 -44.78 5.97
CA GLU A 84 21.13 -46.06 5.39
C GLU A 84 22.39 -45.95 4.54
N GLY A 85 23.01 -44.78 4.51
CA GLY A 85 24.24 -44.50 3.79
C GLY A 85 24.04 -44.24 2.29
N PHE A 86 22.83 -43.84 1.87
CA PHE A 86 22.63 -43.26 0.56
C PHE A 86 23.09 -41.80 0.54
N ARG A 87 23.61 -41.37 -0.60
CA ARG A 87 23.82 -39.96 -0.91
C ARG A 87 22.65 -39.50 -1.76
N VAL A 88 21.97 -38.43 -1.34
CA VAL A 88 20.74 -37.98 -2.00
C VAL A 88 20.91 -36.55 -2.48
N ALA A 89 20.73 -36.33 -3.78
CA ALA A 89 20.53 -35.02 -4.35
C ALA A 89 19.03 -34.79 -4.55
N TRP A 90 18.52 -33.64 -4.11
CA TRP A 90 17.11 -33.29 -4.18
C TRP A 90 16.91 -31.98 -4.92
N PHE A 91 16.31 -32.11 -6.09
CA PHE A 91 16.09 -31.05 -7.05
C PHE A 91 14.59 -30.77 -7.17
N ARG A 92 14.22 -29.49 -7.03
CA ARG A 92 12.82 -29.03 -7.06
C ARG A 92 12.61 -27.78 -7.91
N GLU A 93 13.68 -27.09 -8.30
CA GLU A 93 13.62 -25.82 -9.01
C GLU A 93 13.84 -25.98 -10.51
N TRP A 94 12.77 -25.89 -11.29
CA TRP A 94 12.85 -26.06 -12.74
C TRP A 94 13.15 -24.72 -13.43
N ARG A 95 14.41 -24.48 -13.83
CA ARG A 95 14.84 -23.30 -14.60
C ARG A 95 15.27 -23.68 -16.03
N GLU A 96 15.18 -22.73 -16.95
CA GLU A 96 15.48 -22.87 -18.37
C GLU A 96 16.98 -23.03 -18.54
N VAL A 97 17.33 -24.03 -19.35
CA VAL A 97 18.71 -24.44 -19.58
C VAL A 97 19.03 -24.27 -21.05
N SER A 98 19.89 -23.31 -21.37
CA SER A 98 20.55 -23.26 -22.67
C SER A 98 21.61 -24.36 -22.76
N GLY A 99 21.53 -25.25 -23.74
CA GLY A 99 22.52 -26.32 -23.94
C GLY A 99 22.01 -27.69 -23.51
N ASP A 100 22.87 -28.56 -23.00
CA ASP A 100 22.52 -29.93 -22.59
C ASP A 100 21.93 -29.97 -21.16
N VAL A 101 21.06 -30.94 -20.88
CA VAL A 101 20.42 -31.08 -19.55
C VAL A 101 21.39 -31.61 -18.50
N GLU A 102 22.26 -32.55 -18.90
CA GLU A 102 23.18 -33.21 -17.96
C GLU A 102 24.08 -32.22 -17.24
N PRO A 103 24.84 -31.32 -17.92
CA PRO A 103 25.71 -30.36 -17.22
C PRO A 103 24.97 -29.43 -16.28
N TYR A 104 23.71 -29.12 -16.56
CA TYR A 104 22.89 -28.28 -15.69
C TYR A 104 22.50 -29.01 -14.42
N LEU A 105 21.89 -30.20 -14.54
CA LEU A 105 21.53 -30.99 -13.36
C LEU A 105 22.80 -31.35 -12.56
N ASP A 106 23.90 -31.63 -13.27
CA ASP A 106 25.19 -31.95 -12.69
C ASP A 106 25.74 -30.80 -11.84
N ALA A 107 25.72 -29.57 -12.35
CA ALA A 107 26.14 -28.39 -11.62
C ALA A 107 25.27 -28.13 -10.37
N GLN A 108 23.95 -28.37 -10.47
CA GLN A 108 23.03 -28.21 -9.34
C GLN A 108 23.29 -29.26 -8.25
N VAL A 109 23.53 -30.51 -8.64
CA VAL A 109 23.89 -31.58 -7.72
C VAL A 109 25.25 -31.34 -7.07
N ALA A 110 26.26 -30.96 -7.85
CA ALA A 110 27.59 -30.64 -7.35
C ALA A 110 27.54 -29.50 -6.32
N ALA A 111 26.78 -28.43 -6.61
CA ALA A 111 26.56 -27.33 -5.67
C ALA A 111 25.84 -27.77 -4.39
N GLN A 112 24.74 -28.55 -4.52
CA GLN A 112 23.95 -29.03 -3.38
C GLN A 112 24.75 -29.95 -2.45
N LEU A 113 25.56 -30.83 -3.01
CA LEU A 113 26.31 -31.83 -2.24
C LEU A 113 27.71 -31.34 -1.85
N SER A 114 28.20 -30.26 -2.45
CA SER A 114 29.60 -29.81 -2.36
C SER A 114 30.58 -30.93 -2.76
N GLU A 115 30.20 -31.70 -3.78
CA GLU A 115 30.94 -32.85 -4.33
C GLU A 115 31.05 -32.74 -5.85
N GLY A 116 31.73 -33.69 -6.50
CA GLY A 116 31.83 -33.73 -7.96
C GLY A 116 30.50 -34.05 -8.65
N GLY A 117 30.57 -34.09 -9.98
CA GLY A 117 29.41 -34.37 -10.82
C GLY A 117 28.95 -35.84 -10.80
N PHE A 118 27.99 -36.18 -11.65
CA PHE A 118 27.32 -37.47 -11.75
C PHE A 118 28.30 -38.61 -11.96
N GLU A 119 29.33 -38.46 -12.80
CA GLU A 119 30.37 -39.48 -12.96
C GLU A 119 31.11 -39.78 -11.65
N GLU A 120 31.53 -38.75 -10.91
CA GLU A 120 32.23 -38.93 -9.63
C GLU A 120 31.32 -39.52 -8.55
N LEU A 121 30.06 -39.06 -8.50
CA LEU A 121 29.06 -39.55 -7.56
C LEU A 121 28.66 -41.01 -7.87
N ASP A 122 28.56 -41.37 -9.14
CA ASP A 122 28.27 -42.74 -9.57
C ASP A 122 29.46 -43.67 -9.30
N ASP A 123 30.69 -43.23 -9.57
CA ASP A 123 31.90 -44.00 -9.24
C ASP A 123 32.04 -44.22 -7.73
N ARG A 124 31.71 -43.21 -6.92
CA ARG A 124 31.86 -43.24 -5.46
C ARG A 124 30.73 -44.01 -4.77
N TYR A 125 29.50 -43.78 -5.16
CA TYR A 125 28.31 -44.29 -4.46
C TYR A 125 27.51 -45.29 -5.29
N GLY A 126 27.56 -45.19 -6.63
CA GLY A 126 26.81 -46.01 -7.58
C GLY A 126 25.35 -46.14 -7.18
N ARG A 127 24.93 -47.36 -6.86
CA ARG A 127 23.56 -47.65 -6.41
C ARG A 127 23.10 -46.92 -5.15
N ARG A 128 24.04 -46.39 -4.38
CA ARG A 128 23.74 -45.62 -3.16
C ARG A 128 23.58 -44.13 -3.43
N PHE A 129 23.74 -43.66 -4.67
CA PHE A 129 23.34 -42.30 -5.04
C PHE A 129 21.88 -42.28 -5.52
N VAL A 130 21.11 -41.29 -5.08
CA VAL A 130 19.71 -41.06 -5.46
C VAL A 130 19.54 -39.60 -5.89
N LEU A 131 19.03 -39.39 -7.10
CA LEU A 131 18.59 -38.09 -7.58
C LEU A 131 17.06 -38.00 -7.51
N ILE A 132 16.54 -37.05 -6.75
CA ILE A 132 15.10 -36.80 -6.63
C ILE A 132 14.75 -35.54 -7.41
N LEU A 133 13.84 -35.68 -8.37
CA LEU A 133 13.26 -34.64 -9.20
C LEU A 133 11.82 -34.37 -8.73
N ASP A 134 11.66 -33.47 -7.75
CA ASP A 134 10.35 -33.13 -7.17
C ASP A 134 9.63 -32.05 -7.98
N GLN A 135 8.30 -32.07 -7.91
CA GLN A 135 7.40 -31.14 -8.59
C GLN A 135 7.62 -31.03 -10.09
N PHE A 136 7.92 -32.17 -10.74
CA PHE A 136 8.24 -32.21 -12.17
C PHE A 136 7.10 -31.68 -13.07
N GLU A 137 5.86 -31.61 -12.56
CA GLU A 137 4.76 -30.97 -13.26
C GLU A 137 5.02 -29.50 -13.62
N GLU A 138 5.87 -28.78 -12.86
CA GLU A 138 6.20 -27.38 -13.15
C GLU A 138 7.00 -27.26 -14.46
N ALA A 139 7.98 -28.15 -14.67
CA ALA A 139 8.69 -28.24 -15.95
C ALA A 139 7.73 -28.61 -17.09
N ILE A 140 6.84 -29.59 -16.89
CA ILE A 140 5.87 -30.01 -17.90
C ILE A 140 4.96 -28.84 -18.32
N ARG A 141 4.52 -28.04 -17.34
CA ARG A 141 3.56 -26.95 -17.55
C ARG A 141 4.20 -25.71 -18.17
N HIS A 142 5.34 -25.28 -17.65
CA HIS A 142 5.91 -23.97 -17.98
C HIS A 142 7.09 -24.06 -18.95
N GLN A 143 7.72 -25.24 -19.08
CA GLN A 143 8.88 -25.47 -19.94
C GLN A 143 8.79 -26.83 -20.67
N PRO A 144 7.83 -27.01 -21.59
CA PRO A 144 7.61 -28.30 -22.25
C PRO A 144 8.86 -28.88 -22.90
N GLU A 145 9.67 -28.04 -23.56
CA GLU A 145 10.93 -28.45 -24.19
C GLU A 145 11.97 -28.93 -23.19
N LEU A 146 12.15 -28.23 -22.06
CA LEU A 146 13.02 -28.70 -20.97
C LEU A 146 12.50 -30.03 -20.43
N SER A 147 11.19 -30.16 -20.23
CA SER A 147 10.59 -31.39 -19.72
C SER A 147 10.83 -32.59 -20.64
N GLU A 148 10.78 -32.38 -21.97
CA GLU A 148 11.08 -33.41 -22.96
C GLU A 148 12.55 -33.79 -22.94
N ARG A 149 13.44 -32.80 -22.86
CA ARG A 149 14.89 -33.04 -22.76
C ARG A 149 15.28 -33.74 -21.47
N VAL A 150 14.70 -33.36 -20.32
CA VAL A 150 14.91 -34.04 -19.03
C VAL A 150 14.41 -35.47 -19.09
N GLN A 151 13.24 -35.72 -19.71
CA GLN A 151 12.74 -37.07 -19.92
C GLN A 151 13.67 -37.91 -20.78
N ALA A 152 14.21 -37.35 -21.87
CA ALA A 152 15.19 -38.04 -22.71
C ALA A 152 16.47 -38.36 -21.93
N TRP A 153 16.96 -37.39 -21.16
CA TRP A 153 18.13 -37.54 -20.30
C TRP A 153 17.91 -38.60 -19.20
N VAL A 154 16.73 -38.66 -18.57
CA VAL A 154 16.42 -39.69 -17.56
C VAL A 154 16.56 -41.10 -18.17
N VAL A 155 16.10 -41.31 -19.41
CA VAL A 155 16.27 -42.60 -20.10
C VAL A 155 17.75 -42.91 -20.28
N GLU A 156 18.53 -41.96 -20.82
CA GLU A 156 19.98 -42.13 -21.00
C GLU A 156 20.71 -42.38 -19.68
N ALA A 157 20.40 -41.62 -18.64
CA ALA A 157 21.00 -41.74 -17.32
C ALA A 157 20.73 -43.11 -16.68
N THR A 158 19.53 -43.69 -16.88
CA THR A 158 19.23 -45.05 -16.40
C THR A 158 20.01 -46.14 -17.14
N GLU A 159 20.50 -45.87 -18.35
CA GLU A 159 21.36 -46.79 -19.12
C GLU A 159 22.85 -46.57 -18.83
N ARG A 160 23.27 -45.32 -18.58
CA ARG A 160 24.68 -44.92 -18.42
C ARG A 160 25.23 -45.08 -17.01
N TYR A 161 24.47 -44.67 -15.99
CA TYR A 161 24.93 -44.62 -14.60
C TYR A 161 24.44 -45.83 -13.80
N ASP A 162 24.89 -46.06 -12.55
CA ASP A 162 24.31 -47.04 -11.61
C ASP A 162 23.40 -46.44 -10.52
N PHE A 163 23.33 -45.11 -10.42
CA PHE A 163 22.49 -44.41 -9.45
C PHE A 163 20.98 -44.47 -9.74
N ARG A 164 20.18 -44.12 -8.73
CA ARG A 164 18.69 -44.11 -8.78
C ARG A 164 18.14 -42.73 -9.08
N ILE A 165 17.00 -42.70 -9.79
CA ILE A 165 16.24 -41.49 -10.07
C ILE A 165 14.84 -41.63 -9.50
N VAL A 166 14.36 -40.59 -8.82
CA VAL A 166 12.97 -40.48 -8.36
C VAL A 166 12.34 -39.27 -9.03
N ILE A 167 11.21 -39.43 -9.71
CA ILE A 167 10.44 -38.31 -10.25
C ILE A 167 9.15 -38.19 -9.45
N ALA A 168 8.96 -37.07 -8.77
CA ALA A 168 7.72 -36.78 -8.06
C ALA A 168 6.88 -35.73 -8.79
N LEU A 169 5.60 -36.04 -9.01
CA LEU A 169 4.68 -35.16 -9.74
C LEU A 169 3.21 -35.29 -9.32
N ARG A 170 2.36 -34.39 -9.82
CA ARG A 170 0.91 -34.52 -9.65
C ARG A 170 0.32 -35.64 -10.51
N SER A 171 -0.70 -36.32 -9.97
CA SER A 171 -1.39 -37.47 -10.60
C SER A 171 -1.90 -37.14 -12.01
N GLU A 172 -2.43 -35.94 -12.25
CA GLU A 172 -2.93 -35.52 -13.56
C GLU A 172 -1.85 -35.49 -14.67
N TYR A 173 -0.56 -35.41 -14.33
CA TYR A 173 0.55 -35.40 -15.29
C TYR A 173 1.25 -36.75 -15.44
N GLU A 174 0.85 -37.79 -14.69
CA GLU A 174 1.42 -39.15 -14.76
C GLU A 174 1.49 -39.67 -16.20
N HIS A 175 0.43 -39.44 -16.98
CA HIS A 175 0.33 -39.86 -18.37
C HIS A 175 1.46 -39.32 -19.27
N ARG A 176 2.06 -38.17 -18.93
CA ARG A 176 3.17 -37.57 -19.68
C ARG A 176 4.44 -38.41 -19.57
N LEU A 177 4.63 -39.13 -18.46
CA LEU A 177 5.79 -39.98 -18.23
C LEU A 177 5.63 -41.42 -18.72
N ARG A 178 4.43 -41.86 -19.12
CA ARG A 178 4.17 -43.26 -19.54
C ARG A 178 5.00 -43.71 -20.75
N ASN A 179 5.49 -42.77 -21.56
CA ASN A 179 6.24 -43.08 -22.78
C ASN A 179 7.76 -43.21 -22.58
N LEU A 180 8.28 -43.07 -21.36
CA LEU A 180 9.70 -43.32 -21.06
C LEU A 180 10.03 -44.80 -21.34
N LYS A 181 10.91 -45.04 -22.31
CA LYS A 181 11.32 -46.38 -22.76
C LYS A 181 12.38 -46.98 -21.83
N ILE A 182 12.01 -47.23 -20.58
CA ILE A 182 12.86 -47.87 -19.58
C ILE A 182 12.45 -49.34 -19.46
N ALA A 183 13.41 -50.24 -19.22
CA ALA A 183 13.09 -51.65 -19.12
C ALA A 183 12.05 -51.91 -17.99
N PRO A 184 11.07 -52.80 -18.18
CA PRO A 184 9.94 -52.96 -17.24
C PRO A 184 10.34 -53.24 -15.78
N TYR A 185 11.49 -53.85 -15.53
CA TYR A 185 11.99 -54.15 -14.19
C TYR A 185 12.86 -53.05 -13.59
N GLN A 186 13.17 -52.00 -14.35
CA GLN A 186 13.96 -50.86 -13.90
C GLN A 186 13.09 -49.69 -13.45
N ARG A 187 11.79 -49.72 -13.75
CA ARG A 187 10.84 -48.64 -13.44
C ARG A 187 9.69 -49.14 -12.58
N ILE A 188 9.32 -48.33 -11.59
CA ILE A 188 8.10 -48.51 -10.81
C ILE A 188 7.34 -47.18 -10.66
N ASP A 189 6.01 -47.25 -10.75
CA ASP A 189 5.11 -46.11 -10.60
C ASP A 189 4.31 -46.28 -9.30
N LEU A 190 4.44 -45.33 -8.37
CA LEU A 190 3.84 -45.36 -7.04
C LEU A 190 2.83 -44.23 -6.86
N TYR A 191 1.60 -44.59 -6.50
CA TYR A 191 0.56 -43.62 -6.16
C TYR A 191 0.58 -43.34 -4.66
N LEU A 192 0.79 -42.07 -4.29
CA LEU A 192 0.61 -41.58 -2.93
C LEU A 192 -0.84 -41.10 -2.74
N GLY A 193 -1.66 -41.94 -2.13
CA GLY A 193 -3.05 -41.62 -1.80
C GLY A 193 -3.19 -40.61 -0.66
N PRO A 194 -4.43 -40.15 -0.38
CA PRO A 194 -4.75 -39.35 0.80
C PRO A 194 -4.34 -40.04 2.10
N ILE A 195 -4.14 -39.25 3.16
CA ILE A 195 -3.87 -39.80 4.50
C ILE A 195 -5.08 -40.61 4.97
N GLN A 196 -4.80 -41.80 5.52
CA GLN A 196 -5.83 -42.70 6.04
C GLN A 196 -6.49 -42.11 7.30
N GLN A 197 -7.79 -42.36 7.45
CA GLN A 197 -8.61 -41.82 8.54
C GLN A 197 -8.03 -42.10 9.94
N GLU A 198 -7.46 -43.29 10.14
CA GLU A 198 -6.88 -43.73 11.41
C GLU A 198 -5.73 -42.85 11.91
N HIS A 199 -5.00 -42.19 11.02
CA HIS A 199 -3.88 -41.32 11.38
C HIS A 199 -4.25 -39.86 11.58
N ILE A 200 -5.48 -39.45 11.27
CA ILE A 200 -5.91 -38.06 11.40
C ILE A 200 -5.82 -37.59 12.86
N GLY A 201 -6.21 -38.46 13.80
CA GLY A 201 -6.10 -38.15 15.24
C GLY A 201 -4.67 -37.84 15.67
N GLU A 202 -3.69 -38.58 15.13
CA GLU A 202 -2.27 -38.35 15.42
C GLU A 202 -1.78 -37.00 14.85
N ILE A 203 -2.29 -36.58 13.69
CA ILE A 203 -1.95 -35.27 13.08
C ILE A 203 -2.50 -34.13 13.92
N VAL A 204 -3.74 -34.26 14.37
CA VAL A 204 -4.37 -33.26 15.24
C VAL A 204 -3.61 -33.17 16.57
N ASP A 205 -3.24 -34.30 17.17
CA ASP A 205 -2.49 -34.38 18.43
C ASP A 205 -0.98 -34.10 18.29
N ALA A 206 -0.49 -33.86 17.06
CA ALA A 206 0.94 -33.65 16.82
C ALA A 206 1.50 -32.35 17.45
N GLY A 207 0.63 -31.42 17.87
CA GLY A 207 1.00 -30.22 18.63
C GLY A 207 0.96 -30.51 20.13
N PRO A 208 2.08 -30.86 20.79
CA PRO A 208 2.04 -31.38 22.14
C PRO A 208 1.57 -30.29 23.12
N ALA A 209 0.53 -30.58 23.90
CA ALA A 209 -0.11 -29.69 24.87
C ALA A 209 -0.77 -28.42 24.31
N ALA A 210 -0.85 -28.27 22.98
CA ALA A 210 -1.46 -27.11 22.33
C ALA A 210 -2.94 -27.29 21.98
N ILE A 211 -3.47 -28.50 22.13
CA ILE A 211 -4.88 -28.84 21.92
C ILE A 211 -5.35 -29.81 23.00
N SER A 212 -6.53 -29.57 23.57
CA SER A 212 -7.10 -30.47 24.58
C SER A 212 -7.72 -31.71 23.94
N LYS A 213 -7.79 -32.83 24.68
CA LYS A 213 -8.33 -34.10 24.17
C LYS A 213 -9.77 -33.97 23.66
N ASP A 214 -10.57 -33.14 24.33
CA ASP A 214 -11.95 -32.88 23.92
C ASP A 214 -11.99 -32.08 22.61
N ALA A 215 -11.06 -31.14 22.42
CA ALA A 215 -10.91 -30.42 21.15
C ALA A 215 -10.48 -31.34 20.00
N VAL A 216 -9.55 -32.27 20.25
CA VAL A 216 -9.16 -33.32 19.27
C VAL A 216 -10.40 -34.12 18.84
N ALA A 217 -11.22 -34.55 19.80
CA ALA A 217 -12.46 -35.28 19.50
C ALA A 217 -13.40 -34.45 18.62
N ARG A 218 -13.58 -33.15 18.90
CA ARG A 218 -14.41 -32.27 18.07
C ARG A 218 -13.86 -32.04 16.66
N VAL A 219 -12.55 -31.90 16.50
CA VAL A 219 -11.94 -31.80 15.16
C VAL A 219 -12.14 -33.10 14.37
N LEU A 220 -12.04 -34.26 15.01
CA LEU A 220 -12.29 -35.56 14.38
C LEU A 220 -13.76 -35.76 13.98
N GLU A 221 -14.70 -35.27 14.80
CA GLU A 221 -16.12 -35.21 14.44
C GLU A 221 -16.36 -34.34 13.20
N LEU A 222 -15.80 -33.11 13.16
CA LEU A 222 -15.88 -32.24 11.99
C LEU A 222 -15.30 -32.92 10.74
N TRP A 223 -14.11 -33.50 10.87
CA TRP A 223 -13.45 -34.19 9.77
C TRP A 223 -14.29 -35.36 9.22
N THR A 224 -14.86 -36.17 10.11
CA THR A 224 -15.70 -37.30 9.73
C THR A 224 -17.00 -36.85 9.07
N ALA A 225 -17.65 -35.81 9.61
CA ALA A 225 -18.86 -35.23 9.03
C ALA A 225 -18.60 -34.66 7.62
N ALA A 226 -17.51 -33.91 7.42
CA ALA A 226 -17.16 -33.35 6.12
C ALA A 226 -16.83 -34.43 5.06
N LYS A 227 -16.34 -35.60 5.47
CA LYS A 227 -16.04 -36.73 4.57
C LYS A 227 -17.26 -37.57 4.21
N GLY A 228 -18.36 -37.46 4.97
CA GLY A 228 -19.61 -38.18 4.70
C GLY A 228 -20.36 -37.70 3.45
N ASN A 229 -20.10 -36.46 3.01
CA ASN A 229 -20.77 -35.87 1.86
C ASN A 229 -20.03 -36.18 0.54
N GLU A 230 -20.71 -36.90 -0.37
CA GLU A 230 -20.19 -37.24 -1.72
C GLU A 230 -19.81 -36.00 -2.55
N GLY A 231 -20.37 -34.82 -2.24
CA GLY A 231 -20.05 -33.55 -2.91
C GLY A 231 -18.69 -32.94 -2.49
N TRP A 232 -18.15 -33.33 -1.34
CA TRP A 232 -16.95 -32.73 -0.71
C TRP A 232 -15.78 -33.70 -0.57
N ALA A 233 -15.57 -34.54 -1.59
CA ALA A 233 -14.34 -35.33 -1.76
C ALA A 233 -13.03 -34.50 -1.70
N ARG A 234 -13.11 -33.16 -1.62
CA ARG A 234 -12.00 -32.20 -1.61
C ARG A 234 -11.44 -31.83 -0.23
N VAL A 235 -12.10 -32.12 0.90
CA VAL A 235 -11.47 -31.86 2.21
C VAL A 235 -10.25 -32.77 2.35
N GLY A 236 -9.08 -32.15 2.47
CA GLY A 236 -7.80 -32.84 2.47
C GLY A 236 -6.90 -32.33 3.59
N LEU A 237 -5.68 -32.84 3.64
CA LEU A 237 -4.68 -32.43 4.62
C LEU A 237 -4.48 -30.89 4.69
N PRO A 238 -4.45 -30.13 3.57
CA PRO A 238 -4.34 -28.67 3.65
C PRO A 238 -5.48 -28.00 4.42
N HIS A 239 -6.70 -28.52 4.33
CA HIS A 239 -7.87 -27.99 5.02
C HIS A 239 -7.80 -28.27 6.52
N LEU A 240 -7.34 -29.47 6.90
CA LEU A 240 -7.10 -29.83 8.30
C LEU A 240 -6.01 -28.95 8.92
N GLN A 241 -4.88 -28.79 8.22
CA GLN A 241 -3.80 -27.94 8.71
C GLN A 241 -4.23 -26.48 8.82
N ALA A 242 -5.00 -25.96 7.86
CA ALA A 242 -5.57 -24.62 7.94
C ALA A 242 -6.55 -24.46 9.11
N LEU A 243 -7.36 -25.49 9.45
CA LEU A 243 -8.23 -25.48 10.62
C LEU A 243 -7.44 -25.38 11.91
N LEU A 244 -6.42 -26.21 12.08
CA LEU A 244 -5.59 -26.21 13.28
C LEU A 244 -4.81 -24.89 13.43
N TYR A 245 -4.28 -24.38 12.32
CA TYR A 245 -3.60 -23.09 12.28
C TYR A 245 -4.54 -21.92 12.59
N ALA A 246 -5.77 -21.92 12.03
CA ALA A 246 -6.78 -20.89 12.30
C ALA A 246 -7.26 -20.90 13.75
N LEU A 247 -7.49 -22.09 14.32
CA LEU A 247 -7.86 -22.26 15.73
C LEU A 247 -6.73 -21.77 16.65
N TRP A 248 -5.49 -22.16 16.35
CA TRP A 248 -4.33 -21.68 17.10
C TRP A 248 -4.21 -20.16 17.06
N GLY A 249 -4.37 -19.54 15.88
CA GLY A 249 -4.31 -18.09 15.73
C GLY A 249 -5.32 -17.36 16.61
N GLY A 250 -6.57 -17.83 16.66
CA GLY A 250 -7.58 -17.24 17.55
C GLY A 250 -7.27 -17.43 19.04
N VAL A 251 -6.72 -18.58 19.42
CA VAL A 251 -6.32 -18.86 20.81
C VAL A 251 -5.10 -18.01 21.23
N ALA A 252 -4.14 -17.84 20.34
CA ALA A 252 -2.95 -17.03 20.56
C ALA A 252 -3.28 -15.53 20.67
N GLU A 253 -4.25 -15.03 19.87
CA GLU A 253 -4.79 -13.66 19.99
C GLU A 253 -5.40 -13.41 21.39
N ASP A 254 -6.02 -14.43 22.00
CA ASP A 254 -6.55 -14.39 23.37
C ASP A 254 -5.44 -14.52 24.46
N GLY A 255 -4.16 -14.65 24.07
CA GLY A 255 -3.04 -14.91 24.98
C GLY A 255 -3.05 -16.32 25.59
N ARG A 256 -3.85 -17.24 25.03
CA ARG A 256 -3.92 -18.64 25.43
C ARG A 256 -2.96 -19.49 24.60
N THR A 257 -2.64 -20.68 25.09
CA THR A 257 -1.72 -21.62 24.42
C THR A 257 -2.33 -23.00 24.22
N VAL A 258 -3.63 -23.16 24.45
CA VAL A 258 -4.35 -24.44 24.35
C VAL A 258 -5.68 -24.22 23.66
N ILE A 259 -5.89 -24.95 22.56
CA ILE A 259 -7.16 -25.02 21.84
C ILE A 259 -8.11 -25.92 22.64
N GLU A 260 -9.25 -25.37 23.05
CA GLU A 260 -10.28 -26.08 23.78
C GLU A 260 -11.46 -26.48 22.87
N ALA A 261 -12.26 -27.45 23.30
CA ALA A 261 -13.41 -27.92 22.51
C ALA A 261 -14.41 -26.79 22.17
N GLY A 262 -14.55 -25.81 23.07
CA GLY A 262 -15.36 -24.62 22.84
C GLY A 262 -14.82 -23.72 21.72
N ASP A 263 -13.51 -23.70 21.48
CA ASP A 263 -12.93 -22.96 20.36
C ASP A 263 -13.31 -23.59 19.02
N VAL A 264 -13.23 -24.93 18.94
CA VAL A 264 -13.62 -25.70 17.74
C VAL A 264 -15.10 -25.48 17.40
N VAL A 265 -15.99 -25.55 18.40
CA VAL A 265 -17.42 -25.35 18.21
C VAL A 265 -17.74 -23.90 17.82
N ARG A 266 -17.15 -22.91 18.49
CA ARG A 266 -17.33 -21.49 18.13
C ARG A 266 -16.89 -21.21 16.70
N PHE A 267 -15.72 -21.73 16.31
CA PHE A 267 -15.20 -21.58 14.96
C PHE A 267 -16.12 -22.21 13.92
N ALA A 268 -16.55 -23.46 14.14
CA ALA A 268 -17.40 -24.18 13.18
C ALA A 268 -18.78 -23.56 13.00
N THR A 269 -19.36 -22.99 14.07
CA THR A 269 -20.71 -22.43 14.04
C THR A 269 -20.76 -20.93 13.72
N GLY A 270 -19.60 -20.25 13.71
CA GLY A 270 -19.53 -18.79 13.59
C GLY A 270 -20.16 -18.04 14.78
N ALA A 271 -20.43 -18.71 15.90
CA ALA A 271 -21.10 -18.11 17.05
C ALA A 271 -20.14 -17.29 17.91
N GLU A 272 -20.39 -15.98 18.03
CA GLU A 272 -19.61 -15.05 18.87
C GLU A 272 -19.74 -15.34 20.38
N SER A 273 -20.80 -16.02 20.82
CA SER A 273 -21.10 -16.26 22.23
C SER A 273 -21.33 -17.75 22.52
N GLY A 274 -20.36 -18.38 23.19
CA GLY A 274 -20.48 -19.64 23.95
C GLY A 274 -21.48 -20.66 23.41
N GLY A 275 -21.23 -21.20 22.21
CA GLY A 275 -22.04 -22.30 21.67
C GLY A 275 -22.10 -23.47 22.67
N ASN A 276 -23.29 -24.06 22.82
CA ASN A 276 -23.48 -25.21 23.68
C ASN A 276 -22.56 -26.35 23.18
N PRO A 277 -21.59 -26.83 23.97
CA PRO A 277 -20.66 -27.88 23.54
C PRO A 277 -21.35 -29.22 23.27
N SER A 278 -22.65 -29.38 23.58
CA SER A 278 -23.46 -30.54 23.18
C SER A 278 -24.16 -30.40 21.82
N PHE A 279 -23.90 -29.31 21.09
CA PHE A 279 -24.45 -29.10 19.75
C PHE A 279 -23.92 -30.17 18.77
N ALA A 280 -24.83 -30.86 18.08
CA ALA A 280 -24.46 -31.86 17.08
C ALA A 280 -23.91 -31.17 15.82
N LEU A 281 -22.72 -31.54 15.40
CA LEU A 281 -22.09 -31.02 14.18
C LEU A 281 -22.74 -31.69 12.95
N SER A 282 -23.41 -30.89 12.12
CA SER A 282 -23.92 -31.35 10.82
C SER A 282 -22.82 -31.33 9.75
N GLU A 283 -23.06 -32.01 8.63
CA GLU A 283 -22.17 -31.99 7.47
C GLU A 283 -21.96 -30.55 6.96
N GLU A 284 -23.03 -29.76 6.85
CA GLU A 284 -22.98 -28.35 6.44
C GLU A 284 -22.10 -27.49 7.35
N ILE A 285 -22.16 -27.71 8.67
CA ILE A 285 -21.31 -27.00 9.63
C ILE A 285 -19.84 -27.40 9.47
N ALA A 286 -19.58 -28.69 9.24
CA ALA A 286 -18.23 -29.17 9.03
C ALA A 286 -17.61 -28.61 7.73
N GLU A 287 -18.38 -28.57 6.65
CA GLU A 287 -17.99 -27.94 5.39
C GLU A 287 -17.68 -26.46 5.59
N HIS A 288 -18.59 -25.72 6.23
CA HIS A 288 -18.39 -24.33 6.57
C HIS A 288 -17.11 -24.13 7.40
N ALA A 289 -16.84 -24.98 8.39
CA ALA A 289 -15.65 -24.90 9.22
C ALA A 289 -14.36 -25.04 8.39
N PHE A 290 -14.26 -26.03 7.49
CA PHE A 290 -13.06 -26.21 6.67
C PHE A 290 -12.89 -25.14 5.59
N GLU A 291 -13.99 -24.56 5.10
CA GLU A 291 -13.91 -23.45 4.17
C GLU A 291 -13.45 -22.16 4.88
N SER A 292 -14.07 -21.86 6.02
CA SER A 292 -13.73 -20.75 6.90
C SER A 292 -12.30 -20.85 7.42
N SER A 293 -11.77 -22.06 7.63
CA SER A 293 -10.39 -22.24 8.06
C SER A 293 -9.35 -21.82 7.04
N ILE A 294 -9.55 -22.15 5.76
CA ILE A 294 -8.65 -21.69 4.69
C ILE A 294 -8.69 -20.16 4.60
N ARG A 295 -9.89 -19.57 4.61
CA ARG A 295 -10.08 -18.11 4.58
C ARG A 295 -9.39 -17.43 5.77
N ARG A 296 -9.53 -17.99 6.97
CA ARG A 296 -8.89 -17.48 8.20
C ARG A 296 -7.37 -17.68 8.17
N ALA A 297 -6.87 -18.82 7.69
CA ALA A 297 -5.44 -19.08 7.59
C ALA A 297 -4.75 -18.10 6.62
N VAL A 298 -5.37 -17.80 5.47
CA VAL A 298 -4.89 -16.77 4.54
C VAL A 298 -4.85 -15.40 5.23
N ALA A 299 -5.92 -15.03 5.91
CA ALA A 299 -5.99 -13.74 6.61
C ALA A 299 -4.95 -13.62 7.73
N LEU A 300 -4.73 -14.69 8.51
CA LEU A 300 -3.71 -14.75 9.56
C LEU A 300 -2.30 -14.66 8.98
N GLY A 301 -1.98 -15.42 7.93
CA GLY A 301 -0.66 -15.36 7.29
C GLY A 301 -0.33 -13.97 6.75
N LEU A 302 -1.28 -13.30 6.09
CA LEU A 302 -1.10 -11.92 5.64
C LEU A 302 -1.02 -10.92 6.79
N GLN A 303 -1.75 -11.16 7.89
CA GLN A 303 -1.65 -10.32 9.09
C GLN A 303 -0.30 -10.50 9.79
N HIS A 304 0.22 -11.72 9.90
CA HIS A 304 1.55 -11.98 10.46
C HIS A 304 2.65 -11.35 9.61
N ALA A 305 2.54 -11.45 8.27
CA ALA A 305 3.42 -10.73 7.37
C ALA A 305 3.38 -9.24 7.68
N LYS A 306 2.20 -8.60 7.61
CA LYS A 306 2.03 -7.18 7.94
C LYS A 306 2.70 -6.81 9.28
N THR A 307 2.34 -7.48 10.38
CA THR A 307 2.87 -7.21 11.72
C THR A 307 4.41 -7.33 11.77
N SER A 308 4.98 -8.29 11.06
CA SER A 308 6.44 -8.51 11.02
C SER A 308 7.18 -7.42 10.24
N PHE A 309 6.54 -6.90 9.20
CA PHE A 309 7.05 -5.82 8.36
C PHE A 309 6.75 -4.42 8.94
N ASP A 310 5.81 -4.28 9.87
CA ASP A 310 5.55 -3.03 10.60
C ASP A 310 6.80 -2.52 11.35
N ALA A 311 7.72 -3.42 11.71
CA ALA A 311 9.02 -3.08 12.32
C ALA A 311 9.94 -2.24 11.42
N ILE A 312 9.73 -2.23 10.10
CA ILE A 312 10.46 -1.35 9.17
C ILE A 312 10.12 0.12 9.45
N GLY A 313 8.94 0.42 10.00
CA GLY A 313 8.52 1.78 10.31
C GLY A 313 8.24 2.63 9.07
N ASP A 314 7.99 2.01 7.91
CA ASP A 314 7.61 2.70 6.68
C ASP A 314 6.14 2.41 6.29
N PRO A 315 5.19 3.25 6.72
CA PRO A 315 3.78 3.08 6.43
C PRO A 315 3.47 3.20 4.93
N TYR A 316 4.30 3.90 4.14
CA TYR A 316 4.12 3.99 2.70
C TYR A 316 4.44 2.66 2.03
N LEU A 317 5.56 2.04 2.39
CA LEU A 317 5.94 0.75 1.85
C LEU A 317 4.92 -0.35 2.23
N ILE A 318 4.51 -0.40 3.50
CA ILE A 318 3.57 -1.42 4.02
C ILE A 318 2.17 -1.26 3.45
N ALA A 319 1.60 -0.04 3.46
CA ALA A 319 0.27 0.20 2.90
C ALA A 319 0.24 -0.04 1.39
N GLY A 320 1.31 0.35 0.68
CA GLY A 320 1.49 0.08 -0.75
C GLY A 320 1.56 -1.41 -1.06
N ALA A 321 2.39 -2.18 -0.33
CA ALA A 321 2.47 -3.63 -0.50
C ALA A 321 1.12 -4.30 -0.26
N ARG A 322 0.41 -3.94 0.81
CA ARG A 322 -0.93 -4.45 1.08
C ARG A 322 -1.92 -4.13 -0.04
N SER A 323 -1.90 -2.90 -0.56
CA SER A 323 -2.72 -2.51 -1.72
C SER A 323 -2.41 -3.38 -2.95
N HIS A 324 -1.15 -3.70 -3.18
CA HIS A 324 -0.75 -4.58 -4.28
C HIS A 324 -1.21 -6.02 -4.07
N VAL A 325 -1.18 -6.56 -2.84
CA VAL A 325 -1.78 -7.86 -2.53
C VAL A 325 -3.28 -7.88 -2.87
N VAL A 326 -4.02 -6.84 -2.50
CA VAL A 326 -5.46 -6.70 -2.83
C VAL A 326 -5.69 -6.77 -4.35
N ARG A 327 -4.84 -6.11 -5.14
CA ARG A 327 -4.94 -6.13 -6.61
C ARG A 327 -4.50 -7.47 -7.20
N MET A 328 -3.44 -8.09 -6.67
CA MET A 328 -2.94 -9.40 -7.09
C MET A 328 -3.96 -10.52 -6.88
N ALA A 329 -4.75 -10.45 -5.80
CA ALA A 329 -5.79 -11.45 -5.50
C ALA A 329 -6.68 -11.75 -6.71
N ARG A 330 -7.15 -10.69 -7.38
CA ARG A 330 -8.01 -10.74 -8.57
C ARG A 330 -7.34 -11.34 -9.81
N MET A 331 -6.00 -11.34 -9.84
CA MET A 331 -5.21 -11.80 -10.99
C MET A 331 -4.69 -13.22 -10.78
N LEU A 332 -4.52 -13.64 -9.52
CA LEU A 332 -4.06 -14.97 -9.12
C LEU A 332 -5.23 -15.95 -8.88
N SER A 333 -6.46 -15.43 -8.74
CA SER A 333 -7.70 -16.20 -8.55
C SER A 333 -8.74 -15.81 -9.60
N SER A 334 -9.38 -16.80 -10.22
CA SER A 334 -10.56 -16.61 -11.05
C SER A 334 -11.67 -17.54 -10.58
N GLY A 335 -12.65 -17.00 -9.86
CA GLY A 335 -13.75 -17.78 -9.28
C GLY A 335 -13.29 -18.76 -8.19
N GLY A 336 -12.18 -18.45 -7.50
CA GLY A 336 -11.57 -19.33 -6.51
C GLY A 336 -10.69 -20.44 -7.10
N PHE A 337 -10.37 -20.40 -8.39
CA PHE A 337 -9.39 -21.29 -9.02
C PHE A 337 -8.09 -20.54 -9.25
N LYS A 338 -6.95 -21.23 -9.10
CA LYS A 338 -5.64 -20.62 -9.33
C LYS A 338 -5.43 -20.21 -10.78
N VAL A 339 -4.77 -19.08 -10.97
CA VAL A 339 -4.32 -18.57 -12.27
C VAL A 339 -2.82 -18.37 -12.20
N ASP A 340 -2.11 -18.96 -13.17
CA ASP A 340 -0.65 -18.83 -13.28
C ASP A 340 -0.34 -17.52 -14.03
N GLN A 341 0.49 -16.66 -13.44
CA GLN A 341 0.82 -15.34 -13.99
C GLN A 341 2.33 -15.20 -14.18
N ASP A 342 2.76 -14.67 -15.31
CA ASP A 342 4.12 -14.17 -15.43
C ASP A 342 4.33 -12.97 -14.48
N ARG A 343 5.46 -12.91 -13.78
CA ARG A 343 5.73 -11.91 -12.73
C ARG A 343 5.71 -10.48 -13.27
N TRP A 344 6.26 -10.25 -14.48
CA TRP A 344 6.17 -8.95 -15.13
C TRP A 344 4.74 -8.66 -15.60
N HIS A 345 4.08 -9.64 -16.20
CA HIS A 345 2.68 -9.48 -16.61
C HIS A 345 1.76 -9.10 -15.42
N LEU A 346 1.95 -9.77 -14.28
CA LEU A 346 1.25 -9.48 -13.03
C LEU A 346 1.56 -8.05 -12.55
N ALA A 347 2.84 -7.65 -12.52
CA ALA A 347 3.24 -6.29 -12.14
C ALA A 347 2.60 -5.24 -13.05
N ARG A 348 2.64 -5.43 -14.36
CA ARG A 348 2.02 -4.54 -15.35
C ARG A 348 0.52 -4.40 -15.15
N GLN A 349 -0.18 -5.47 -14.79
CA GLN A 349 -1.62 -5.42 -14.51
C GLN A 349 -1.91 -4.71 -13.16
N VAL A 350 -1.15 -5.04 -12.12
CA VAL A 350 -1.31 -4.47 -10.77
C VAL A 350 -1.01 -2.97 -10.77
N LEU A 351 -0.01 -2.53 -11.53
CA LEU A 351 0.49 -1.16 -11.62
C LEU A 351 0.01 -0.42 -12.89
N ALA A 352 -1.02 -0.93 -13.58
CA ALA A 352 -1.47 -0.37 -14.85
C ALA A 352 -1.88 1.11 -14.74
N ASP A 353 -2.51 1.48 -13.62
CA ASP A 353 -2.91 2.87 -13.36
C ASP A 353 -1.70 3.74 -13.06
N GLU A 354 -0.77 3.26 -12.22
CA GLU A 354 0.44 3.98 -11.84
C GLU A 354 1.35 4.24 -13.06
N ILE A 355 1.59 3.23 -13.91
CA ILE A 355 2.37 3.38 -15.15
C ILE A 355 1.74 4.43 -16.08
N ARG A 356 0.40 4.43 -16.20
CA ARG A 356 -0.34 5.39 -17.00
C ARG A 356 -0.28 6.81 -16.43
N ILE A 357 -0.45 6.97 -15.10
CA ILE A 357 -0.43 8.27 -14.43
C ILE A 357 0.97 8.90 -14.49
N LEU A 358 2.01 8.07 -14.37
CA LEU A 358 3.40 8.51 -14.47
C LEU A 358 3.83 8.80 -15.92
N GLU A 359 2.97 8.51 -16.90
CA GLU A 359 3.24 8.66 -18.34
C GLU A 359 4.52 7.93 -18.79
N ILE A 360 4.81 6.78 -18.19
CA ILE A 360 5.98 5.96 -18.53
C ILE A 360 5.56 4.92 -19.57
N ASP A 361 6.36 4.80 -20.63
CA ASP A 361 6.14 3.77 -21.64
C ASP A 361 6.21 2.36 -21.01
N PRO A 362 5.27 1.44 -21.31
CA PRO A 362 5.26 0.11 -20.71
C PRO A 362 6.56 -0.70 -20.94
N ASP A 363 7.27 -0.50 -22.05
CA ASP A 363 8.52 -1.19 -22.33
C ASP A 363 9.66 -0.62 -21.45
N ASP A 364 9.65 0.69 -21.19
CA ASP A 364 10.57 1.34 -20.25
C ASP A 364 10.31 0.87 -18.82
N ALA A 365 9.03 0.79 -18.42
CA ALA A 365 8.64 0.24 -17.13
C ALA A 365 9.08 -1.22 -16.97
N GLY A 366 9.00 -2.03 -18.03
CA GLY A 366 9.51 -3.40 -18.04
C GLY A 366 11.01 -3.50 -17.82
N ARG A 367 11.80 -2.58 -18.41
CA ARG A 367 13.25 -2.53 -18.19
C ARG A 367 13.58 -2.20 -16.72
N VAL A 368 12.92 -1.21 -16.14
CA VAL A 368 13.08 -0.88 -14.70
C VAL A 368 12.67 -2.06 -13.81
N PHE A 369 11.55 -2.71 -14.12
CA PHE A 369 11.08 -3.89 -13.39
C PHE A 369 12.15 -4.98 -13.35
N HIS A 370 12.75 -5.35 -14.49
CA HIS A 370 13.75 -6.41 -14.55
C HIS A 370 15.02 -6.08 -13.75
N GLN A 371 15.40 -4.80 -13.64
CA GLN A 371 16.54 -4.38 -12.82
C GLN A 371 16.24 -4.53 -11.33
N VAL A 372 15.07 -4.08 -10.88
CA VAL A 372 14.64 -4.28 -9.48
C VAL A 372 14.51 -5.77 -9.17
N ALA A 373 13.90 -6.54 -10.07
CA ALA A 373 13.72 -7.98 -9.95
C ALA A 373 15.05 -8.72 -9.72
N TRP A 374 16.10 -8.32 -10.44
CA TRP A 374 17.43 -8.90 -10.29
C TRP A 374 17.98 -8.71 -8.86
N SER A 375 17.86 -7.51 -8.30
CA SER A 375 18.32 -7.20 -6.95
C SER A 375 17.55 -8.00 -5.90
N VAL A 376 16.24 -8.17 -6.08
CA VAL A 376 15.39 -9.01 -5.23
C VAL A 376 15.80 -10.49 -5.33
N ASP A 377 15.96 -11.01 -6.54
CA ASP A 377 16.31 -12.40 -6.79
C ASP A 377 17.72 -12.73 -6.26
N ALA A 378 18.67 -11.79 -6.35
CA ALA A 378 20.02 -11.94 -5.81
C ALA A 378 20.00 -12.03 -4.28
N GLU A 379 19.22 -11.20 -3.59
CA GLU A 379 19.06 -11.30 -2.14
C GLU A 379 18.38 -12.62 -1.75
N HIS A 380 17.31 -13.01 -2.45
CA HIS A 380 16.61 -14.27 -2.20
C HIS A 380 17.56 -15.47 -2.31
N GLN A 381 18.44 -15.49 -3.33
CA GLN A 381 19.50 -16.50 -3.45
C GLN A 381 20.51 -16.46 -2.30
N ALA A 382 20.97 -15.28 -1.90
CA ALA A 382 21.93 -15.13 -0.80
C ALA A 382 21.37 -15.65 0.54
N ARG A 383 20.07 -15.40 0.82
CA ARG A 383 19.38 -15.92 2.02
C ARG A 383 19.43 -17.45 2.11
N HIS A 384 19.35 -18.15 0.97
CA HIS A 384 19.45 -19.60 0.91
C HIS A 384 20.91 -20.10 0.84
N GLY A 385 21.84 -19.28 0.35
CA GLY A 385 23.25 -19.61 0.15
C GLY A 385 24.20 -19.37 1.34
N HIS A 386 23.70 -18.94 2.51
CA HIS A 386 24.50 -18.52 3.67
C HIS A 386 25.42 -17.30 3.46
N GLU A 387 25.26 -16.56 2.35
CA GLU A 387 25.98 -15.30 2.13
C GLU A 387 25.15 -14.11 2.63
N PRO A 388 25.78 -13.07 3.21
CA PRO A 388 25.08 -11.84 3.57
C PRO A 388 24.64 -11.11 2.30
N GLY A 389 23.38 -11.32 1.90
CA GLY A 389 22.72 -10.54 0.85
C GLY A 389 22.56 -9.08 1.26
N ALA A 390 22.58 -8.17 0.30
CA ALA A 390 22.30 -6.77 0.53
C ALA A 390 20.78 -6.55 0.61
N ASP A 391 20.32 -5.80 1.61
CA ASP A 391 18.89 -5.55 1.88
C ASP A 391 18.27 -4.63 0.81
N TRP A 392 17.58 -5.23 -0.16
CA TRP A 392 17.00 -4.51 -1.29
C TRP A 392 15.87 -3.56 -0.89
N LEU A 393 15.28 -3.68 0.31
CA LEU A 393 14.27 -2.72 0.78
C LEU A 393 14.90 -1.41 1.26
N THR A 394 16.12 -1.46 1.79
CA THR A 394 16.82 -0.26 2.31
C THR A 394 17.79 0.35 1.29
N MET A 395 18.14 -0.38 0.22
CA MET A 395 18.95 0.16 -0.88
C MET A 395 18.39 1.46 -1.46
N HIS A 396 19.30 2.39 -1.79
CA HIS A 396 18.99 3.53 -2.64
C HIS A 396 18.44 3.08 -3.99
N ARG A 397 17.55 3.86 -4.59
CA ARG A 397 16.95 3.55 -5.90
C ARG A 397 17.99 3.40 -6.99
N ARG A 398 19.02 4.25 -6.97
CA ARG A 398 20.12 4.17 -7.92
C ARG A 398 20.84 2.84 -7.82
N ASP A 399 21.16 2.41 -6.60
CA ASP A 399 21.83 1.13 -6.35
C ASP A 399 20.92 -0.05 -6.71
N LEU A 400 19.63 0.03 -6.39
CA LEU A 400 18.65 -1.01 -6.72
C LEU A 400 18.55 -1.26 -8.24
N VAL A 401 18.74 -0.21 -9.03
CA VAL A 401 18.68 -0.25 -10.50
C VAL A 401 20.05 -0.52 -11.15
N ASP A 402 21.15 -0.08 -10.53
CA ASP A 402 22.53 -0.24 -11.04
C ASP A 402 23.25 -1.52 -10.54
N ALA A 403 22.81 -2.16 -9.45
CA ALA A 403 23.38 -3.38 -8.88
C ALA A 403 23.68 -4.52 -9.90
N PRO A 404 22.86 -4.77 -10.93
CA PRO A 404 23.13 -5.83 -11.92
C PRO A 404 24.43 -5.65 -12.71
N ARG A 405 25.02 -4.44 -12.76
CA ARG A 405 26.23 -4.16 -13.53
C ARG A 405 27.51 -4.77 -12.95
N ALA A 406 27.55 -5.03 -11.65
CA ALA A 406 28.73 -5.60 -11.01
C ALA A 406 28.88 -7.12 -11.26
N ALA A 407 27.78 -7.81 -11.59
CA ALA A 407 27.75 -9.28 -11.70
C ALA A 407 27.80 -9.85 -13.15
N ARG A 408 27.55 -9.02 -14.18
CA ARG A 408 27.62 -9.27 -15.65
C ARG A 408 27.02 -10.58 -16.21
N ALA A 409 26.11 -10.40 -17.18
CA ALA A 409 25.95 -11.31 -18.33
C ALA A 409 26.33 -10.58 -19.66
N PRO A 410 26.84 -11.27 -20.70
CA PRO A 410 27.66 -10.65 -21.76
C PRO A 410 26.94 -10.07 -23.00
N SER A 411 25.61 -9.98 -23.06
CA SER A 411 24.92 -9.73 -24.36
C SER A 411 23.96 -8.54 -24.44
N TYR A 412 23.67 -7.83 -23.34
CA TYR A 412 22.97 -6.55 -23.42
C TYR A 412 24.01 -5.42 -23.53
N SER A 413 24.03 -4.71 -24.65
CA SER A 413 24.88 -3.54 -24.84
C SER A 413 24.64 -2.54 -23.71
N GLY A 414 25.66 -2.36 -22.86
CA GLY A 414 25.56 -1.78 -21.51
C GLY A 414 25.17 -0.30 -21.39
N ASP A 415 24.67 0.33 -22.45
CA ASP A 415 24.30 1.76 -22.44
C ASP A 415 22.84 2.03 -22.04
N ASP A 416 21.89 1.10 -22.19
CA ASP A 416 20.45 1.45 -22.23
C ASP A 416 19.74 1.64 -20.86
N ALA A 417 20.21 0.99 -19.80
CA ALA A 417 19.41 0.90 -18.57
C ALA A 417 19.67 2.07 -17.59
N THR A 418 20.93 2.46 -17.40
CA THR A 418 21.25 3.72 -16.72
C THR A 418 20.97 4.91 -17.63
N TYR A 419 20.81 4.70 -18.94
CA TYR A 419 20.21 5.71 -19.81
C TYR A 419 18.81 6.02 -19.30
N LEU A 420 17.90 5.08 -19.03
CA LEU A 420 16.55 5.40 -18.55
C LEU A 420 16.49 6.33 -17.32
N LEU A 421 17.19 6.03 -16.21
CA LEU A 421 17.22 6.95 -15.05
C LEU A 421 17.95 8.28 -15.34
N ARG A 422 18.78 8.36 -16.39
CA ARG A 422 19.51 9.58 -16.81
C ARG A 422 18.85 10.31 -18.00
N SER A 423 17.98 9.66 -18.75
CA SER A 423 17.38 10.09 -20.02
C SER A 423 15.91 10.43 -19.86
N ILE A 424 15.26 9.85 -18.85
CA ILE A 424 14.07 10.46 -18.26
C ILE A 424 14.54 11.80 -17.70
N PRO A 425 13.97 12.93 -18.14
CA PRO A 425 14.47 14.24 -17.79
C PRO A 425 14.72 14.31 -16.29
N SER A 426 15.93 14.69 -15.87
CA SER A 426 16.26 15.02 -14.48
C SER A 426 15.48 16.23 -13.96
N GLY A 427 14.45 16.67 -14.70
CA GLY A 427 13.55 17.73 -14.32
C GLY A 427 12.62 17.26 -13.20
N ARG A 428 12.09 18.24 -12.47
CA ARG A 428 11.01 18.03 -11.51
C ARG A 428 9.82 17.35 -12.19
N ASP A 429 8.94 16.75 -11.39
CA ASP A 429 7.65 16.17 -11.80
C ASP A 429 6.74 17.18 -12.52
N SER A 430 7.06 17.50 -13.77
CA SER A 430 6.36 18.52 -14.56
C SER A 430 4.90 18.17 -14.84
N ASN A 431 4.59 16.87 -14.86
CA ASN A 431 3.24 16.36 -15.04
C ASN A 431 2.44 16.30 -13.74
N GLU A 432 3.06 16.64 -12.61
CA GLU A 432 2.44 16.57 -11.29
C GLU A 432 1.82 15.17 -11.04
N SER A 433 2.56 14.12 -11.41
CA SER A 433 2.13 12.72 -11.40
C SER A 433 2.51 11.96 -10.11
N THR A 434 3.49 12.46 -9.36
CA THR A 434 3.99 11.85 -8.11
C THR A 434 3.21 12.33 -6.88
N SER A 435 3.32 11.62 -5.77
CA SER A 435 2.62 11.93 -4.51
C SER A 435 3.41 11.40 -3.31
N GLY A 436 2.97 11.78 -2.12
CA GLY A 436 3.54 11.37 -0.84
C GLY A 436 5.02 11.74 -0.73
N PRO A 437 5.88 10.85 -0.19
CA PRO A 437 7.27 11.16 0.06
C PRO A 437 8.11 11.35 -1.20
N VAL A 438 7.61 10.95 -2.38
CA VAL A 438 8.26 11.15 -3.68
C VAL A 438 7.68 12.32 -4.49
N MET A 439 6.81 13.13 -3.90
CA MET A 439 6.26 14.31 -4.57
C MET A 439 7.38 15.22 -5.12
N ASP A 440 7.23 15.64 -6.37
CA ASP A 440 8.16 16.45 -7.18
C ASP A 440 9.46 15.74 -7.60
N LEU A 441 9.63 14.46 -7.27
CA LEU A 441 10.69 13.64 -7.87
C LEU A 441 10.29 13.21 -9.29
N PRO A 442 11.27 12.88 -10.16
CA PRO A 442 10.96 12.37 -11.50
C PRO A 442 10.05 11.13 -11.45
N PRO A 443 9.11 10.95 -12.39
CA PRO A 443 8.15 9.82 -12.38
C PRO A 443 8.81 8.44 -12.25
N ALA A 444 10.00 8.26 -12.83
CA ALA A 444 10.78 7.02 -12.73
C ALA A 444 11.11 6.63 -11.29
N HIS A 445 11.34 7.62 -10.40
CA HIS A 445 11.63 7.37 -9.00
C HIS A 445 10.41 6.79 -8.28
N ALA A 446 9.22 7.33 -8.54
CA ALA A 446 7.98 6.77 -8.02
C ALA A 446 7.74 5.35 -8.54
N LEU A 447 8.04 5.09 -9.82
CA LEU A 447 7.90 3.75 -10.41
C LEU A 447 8.83 2.71 -9.74
N VAL A 448 10.08 3.05 -9.46
CA VAL A 448 11.01 2.15 -8.74
C VAL A 448 10.46 1.78 -7.36
N GLU A 449 9.92 2.75 -6.63
CA GLU A 449 9.32 2.51 -5.31
C GLU A 449 7.99 1.73 -5.40
N GLU A 450 7.20 1.90 -6.46
CA GLU A 450 6.04 1.05 -6.73
C GLU A 450 6.43 -0.39 -7.03
N PHE A 451 7.52 -0.62 -7.78
CA PHE A 451 8.07 -1.98 -7.91
C PHE A 451 8.59 -2.51 -6.58
N ARG A 452 9.22 -1.66 -5.74
CA ARG A 452 9.67 -2.08 -4.40
C ARG A 452 8.50 -2.60 -3.56
N ARG A 453 7.37 -1.88 -3.57
CA ARG A 453 6.11 -2.29 -2.93
C ARG A 453 5.54 -3.57 -3.53
N PHE A 454 5.59 -3.70 -4.86
CA PHE A 454 5.10 -4.90 -5.57
C PHE A 454 5.88 -6.16 -5.17
N PHE A 455 7.21 -6.09 -5.12
CA PHE A 455 8.03 -7.22 -4.70
C PHE A 455 7.81 -7.54 -3.22
N LEU A 456 7.65 -6.53 -2.35
CA LEU A 456 7.31 -6.78 -0.95
C LEU A 456 5.96 -7.49 -0.80
N ALA A 457 4.97 -7.13 -1.63
CA ALA A 457 3.69 -7.82 -1.67
C ALA A 457 3.81 -9.29 -2.11
N LEU A 458 4.69 -9.60 -3.07
CA LEU A 458 4.98 -10.99 -3.46
C LEU A 458 5.68 -11.75 -2.33
N GLU A 459 6.64 -11.13 -1.65
CA GLU A 459 7.33 -11.70 -0.49
C GLU A 459 6.34 -12.02 0.65
N TRP A 460 5.36 -11.14 0.91
CA TRP A 460 4.27 -11.43 1.87
C TRP A 460 3.47 -12.67 1.49
N LEU A 461 3.10 -12.78 0.21
CA LEU A 461 2.31 -13.89 -0.29
C LEU A 461 3.10 -15.21 -0.27
N ASP A 462 4.38 -15.18 -0.60
CA ASP A 462 5.24 -16.37 -0.70
C ASP A 462 5.51 -16.96 0.69
N GLU A 463 5.84 -16.12 1.66
CA GLU A 463 6.16 -16.60 3.01
C GLU A 463 4.94 -16.88 3.88
N ALA A 464 3.78 -16.31 3.55
CA ALA A 464 2.50 -16.81 4.02
C ALA A 464 2.08 -18.14 3.34
N ALA A 465 2.89 -18.67 2.42
CA ALA A 465 2.64 -19.86 1.59
C ALA A 465 1.33 -19.81 0.78
N ILE A 466 0.89 -18.59 0.45
CA ILE A 466 -0.31 -18.33 -0.36
C ILE A 466 0.02 -18.51 -1.84
N VAL A 467 1.16 -17.96 -2.28
CA VAL A 467 1.69 -18.16 -3.63
C VAL A 467 2.94 -19.01 -3.61
N ARG A 468 3.34 -19.43 -4.81
CA ARG A 468 4.67 -19.93 -5.10
C ARG A 468 5.20 -19.22 -6.33
N GLN A 469 6.52 -19.05 -6.34
CA GLN A 469 7.26 -18.51 -7.47
C GLN A 469 8.09 -19.63 -8.11
N SER A 470 8.03 -19.74 -9.44
CA SER A 470 8.82 -20.69 -10.22
C SER A 470 9.55 -19.93 -11.32
N THR A 471 10.87 -19.80 -11.16
CA THR A 471 11.71 -19.05 -12.10
C THR A 471 12.00 -19.92 -13.32
N VAL A 472 11.30 -19.63 -14.41
CA VAL A 472 11.51 -20.30 -15.69
C VAL A 472 12.83 -19.86 -16.28
N ASN A 473 13.19 -18.58 -16.31
CA ASN A 473 14.52 -18.14 -16.72
C ASN A 473 14.87 -16.83 -15.99
N PRO A 474 16.10 -16.29 -16.11
CA PRO A 474 16.50 -15.08 -15.37
C PRO A 474 15.58 -13.87 -15.56
N PHE A 475 14.75 -13.85 -16.62
CA PHE A 475 13.82 -12.76 -16.93
C PHE A 475 12.36 -13.17 -16.78
N ARG A 476 12.07 -14.43 -16.47
CA ARG A 476 10.72 -14.99 -16.46
C ARG A 476 10.49 -15.82 -15.21
N THR A 477 9.68 -15.30 -14.31
CA THR A 477 9.21 -16.00 -13.11
C THR A 477 7.70 -16.13 -13.19
N ILE A 478 7.17 -17.33 -12.94
CA ILE A 478 5.73 -17.57 -12.87
C ILE A 478 5.30 -17.55 -11.41
N VAL A 479 4.24 -16.80 -11.11
CA VAL A 479 3.60 -16.70 -9.79
C VAL A 479 2.24 -17.39 -9.86
N PHE A 480 1.94 -18.27 -8.91
CA PHE A 480 0.65 -18.98 -8.85
C PHE A 480 0.28 -19.33 -7.41
N LEU A 481 -1.01 -19.55 -7.13
CA LEU A 481 -1.48 -19.97 -5.80
C LEU A 481 -1.00 -21.39 -5.47
N THR A 482 -0.61 -21.60 -4.21
CA THR A 482 -0.17 -22.92 -3.71
C THR A 482 -1.26 -23.98 -3.83
N HIS A 483 -2.53 -23.59 -3.65
CA HIS A 483 -3.69 -24.48 -3.69
C HIS A 483 -4.95 -23.73 -4.16
N ASP A 484 -5.86 -24.41 -4.86
CA ASP A 484 -7.07 -23.78 -5.42
C ASP A 484 -7.95 -23.15 -4.32
N ALA A 485 -8.17 -23.84 -3.21
CA ALA A 485 -8.99 -23.34 -2.09
C ALA A 485 -8.51 -22.00 -1.50
N ILE A 486 -7.23 -21.62 -1.69
CA ILE A 486 -6.67 -20.36 -1.21
C ILE A 486 -7.28 -19.17 -1.94
N GLY A 487 -7.65 -19.32 -3.22
CA GLY A 487 -8.12 -18.21 -4.06
C GLY A 487 -9.33 -17.50 -3.46
N ARG A 488 -10.33 -18.26 -2.98
CA ARG A 488 -11.52 -17.70 -2.32
C ARG A 488 -11.17 -16.94 -1.04
N GLY A 489 -10.26 -17.50 -0.22
CA GLY A 489 -9.78 -16.84 1.00
C GLY A 489 -9.05 -15.53 0.73
N LEU A 490 -8.24 -15.51 -0.34
CA LEU A 490 -7.50 -14.33 -0.78
C LEU A 490 -8.44 -13.26 -1.34
N ASP A 491 -9.43 -13.64 -2.15
CA ASP A 491 -10.44 -12.73 -2.70
C ASP A 491 -11.28 -12.06 -1.59
N GLU A 492 -11.67 -12.82 -0.56
CA GLU A 492 -12.42 -12.28 0.60
C GLU A 492 -11.57 -11.39 1.50
N TRP A 493 -10.30 -11.76 1.71
CA TRP A 493 -9.36 -10.88 2.39
C TRP A 493 -9.19 -9.58 1.61
N ALA A 494 -9.03 -9.65 0.29
CA ALA A 494 -8.86 -8.49 -0.57
C ALA A 494 -10.10 -7.58 -0.54
N ALA A 495 -11.31 -8.14 -0.62
CA ALA A 495 -12.56 -7.39 -0.52
C ALA A 495 -12.70 -6.62 0.81
N ARG A 496 -12.28 -7.24 1.94
CA ARG A 496 -12.30 -6.57 3.26
C ARG A 496 -11.27 -5.45 3.40
N ASN A 497 -10.19 -5.51 2.62
CA ASN A 497 -9.11 -4.52 2.65
C ASN A 497 -9.18 -3.51 1.49
N GLU A 498 -10.19 -3.60 0.61
CA GLU A 498 -10.29 -2.72 -0.56
C GLU A 498 -10.60 -1.27 -0.19
N ALA A 499 -11.40 -1.06 0.87
CA ALA A 499 -11.85 0.23 1.37
C ALA A 499 -10.95 0.82 2.47
N ASP A 500 -9.71 0.35 2.59
CA ASP A 500 -8.81 0.81 3.63
C ASP A 500 -8.26 2.23 3.31
N PRO A 501 -8.45 3.22 4.20
CA PRO A 501 -7.97 4.59 3.98
C PRO A 501 -6.47 4.72 3.74
N GLU A 502 -5.64 3.88 4.37
CA GLU A 502 -4.18 3.97 4.22
C GLU A 502 -3.74 3.76 2.77
N ARG A 503 -4.51 2.98 1.99
CA ARG A 503 -4.23 2.75 0.58
C ARG A 503 -4.19 4.06 -0.20
N ASP A 504 -5.14 4.95 0.06
CA ASP A 504 -5.34 6.19 -0.67
C ASP A 504 -4.58 7.36 -0.04
N LEU A 505 -4.28 7.29 1.27
CA LEU A 505 -3.48 8.28 2.01
C LEU A 505 -1.97 8.07 1.87
N ARG A 506 -1.52 6.87 1.48
CA ARG A 506 -0.09 6.51 1.38
C ARG A 506 0.34 6.19 -0.06
N VAL A 507 -0.21 6.90 -1.04
CA VAL A 507 0.12 6.75 -2.47
C VAL A 507 1.42 7.47 -2.85
N LEU A 508 2.16 6.90 -3.81
CA LEU A 508 3.36 7.54 -4.41
C LEU A 508 3.06 8.18 -5.77
N THR A 509 1.86 7.95 -6.29
CA THR A 509 1.35 8.53 -7.53
C THR A 509 0.08 9.32 -7.24
N ALA A 510 -0.20 10.32 -8.06
CA ALA A 510 -1.38 11.15 -7.94
C ALA A 510 -2.66 10.31 -8.13
N LEU A 511 -3.67 10.52 -7.29
CA LEU A 511 -5.00 10.00 -7.55
C LEU A 511 -5.76 11.01 -8.42
N LEU A 512 -6.17 10.58 -9.62
CA LEU A 512 -6.86 11.43 -10.60
C LEU A 512 -8.29 10.93 -10.80
N GLY A 513 -9.30 11.78 -10.56
CA GLY A 513 -10.70 11.45 -10.85
C GLY A 513 -11.28 10.32 -10.00
N ARG A 514 -10.63 9.95 -8.89
CA ARG A 514 -11.02 8.81 -8.06
C ARG A 514 -12.18 9.17 -7.14
N ARG A 515 -13.04 8.18 -6.89
CA ARG A 515 -14.02 8.25 -5.80
C ARG A 515 -13.43 7.61 -4.56
N ILE A 516 -13.33 8.39 -3.50
CA ILE A 516 -12.82 8.04 -2.19
C ILE A 516 -14.01 8.08 -1.23
N ASP A 517 -14.52 6.90 -0.85
CA ASP A 517 -15.73 6.74 -0.05
C ASP A 517 -15.42 5.69 1.03
N TRP A 518 -14.97 6.15 2.19
CA TRP A 518 -14.59 5.27 3.30
C TRP A 518 -15.70 5.23 4.33
N SER A 519 -16.03 4.03 4.79
CA SER A 519 -16.99 3.82 5.88
C SER A 519 -16.40 4.07 7.26
N VAL A 520 -15.08 4.26 7.33
CA VAL A 520 -14.33 4.48 8.57
C VAL A 520 -13.83 5.92 8.61
N SER A 521 -13.83 6.52 9.79
CA SER A 521 -13.26 7.83 10.01
C SER A 521 -11.73 7.78 9.95
N VAL A 522 -11.12 8.89 9.54
CA VAL A 522 -9.68 9.09 9.58
C VAL A 522 -9.37 10.04 10.71
N GLU A 523 -8.71 9.50 11.74
CA GLU A 523 -8.52 10.19 13.01
C GLU A 523 -7.04 10.24 13.41
N GLY A 524 -6.69 11.27 14.19
CA GLY A 524 -5.46 11.33 14.97
C GLY A 524 -5.31 10.13 15.91
N ALA A 525 -4.08 9.78 16.27
CA ALA A 525 -3.83 8.70 17.23
C ALA A 525 -4.45 9.00 18.61
N ASP A 526 -4.45 10.28 18.98
CA ASP A 526 -5.11 10.83 20.16
C ASP A 526 -5.46 12.32 19.90
N PRO A 527 -6.19 13.00 20.80
CA PRO A 527 -6.54 14.42 20.64
C PRO A 527 -5.35 15.38 20.60
N GLU A 528 -4.18 14.99 21.13
CA GLU A 528 -2.97 15.80 21.22
C GLU A 528 -2.03 15.62 20.02
N THR A 529 -2.14 14.48 19.33
CA THR A 529 -1.26 14.07 18.24
C THR A 529 -2.07 13.96 16.95
N PRO A 530 -2.17 15.05 16.16
CA PRO A 530 -2.90 15.00 14.90
C PRO A 530 -2.29 13.98 13.95
N ARG A 531 -3.14 13.35 13.15
CA ARG A 531 -2.68 12.52 12.05
C ARG A 531 -2.13 13.40 10.95
N LEU A 532 -0.83 13.28 10.68
CA LEU A 532 -0.17 14.03 9.63
C LEU A 532 -0.21 13.29 8.29
N VAL A 533 -0.66 13.98 7.26
CA VAL A 533 -0.70 13.52 5.87
C VAL A 533 0.03 14.55 5.03
N ALA A 534 1.25 14.22 4.61
CA ALA A 534 2.11 15.16 3.88
C ALA A 534 2.19 14.79 2.40
N ASN A 535 2.26 15.82 1.54
CA ASN A 535 2.55 15.71 0.12
C ASN A 535 1.55 14.84 -0.66
N LEU A 536 0.30 14.76 -0.23
CA LEU A 536 -0.72 13.97 -0.89
C LEU A 536 -1.24 14.68 -2.14
N ARG A 537 -1.45 13.96 -3.25
CA ARG A 537 -2.02 14.53 -4.48
C ARG A 537 -3.31 13.81 -4.88
N TRP A 538 -4.45 14.45 -4.62
CA TRP A 538 -5.79 14.02 -5.01
C TRP A 538 -6.42 15.08 -5.93
N ARG A 539 -6.39 14.85 -7.23
CA ARG A 539 -6.90 15.82 -8.22
C ARG A 539 -8.20 15.35 -8.83
N ALA A 540 -9.16 16.26 -8.94
CA ALA A 540 -10.50 15.98 -9.43
C ALA A 540 -11.16 14.77 -8.73
N CYS A 541 -10.81 14.51 -7.47
CA CYS A 541 -11.33 13.37 -6.71
C CYS A 541 -12.69 13.72 -6.08
N HIS A 542 -13.54 12.71 -5.93
CA HIS A 542 -14.78 12.81 -5.16
C HIS A 542 -14.57 12.14 -3.81
N VAL A 543 -14.50 12.93 -2.74
CA VAL A 543 -14.17 12.48 -1.40
C VAL A 543 -15.41 12.53 -0.51
N LYS A 544 -15.68 11.44 0.19
CA LYS A 544 -16.71 11.33 1.23
C LYS A 544 -16.13 10.56 2.42
N VAL A 545 -15.71 11.31 3.44
CA VAL A 545 -14.95 10.79 4.58
C VAL A 545 -15.23 11.65 5.82
N GLU A 546 -15.17 11.03 6.99
CA GLU A 546 -15.11 11.75 8.26
C GLU A 546 -13.64 11.93 8.70
N PHE A 547 -13.19 13.17 8.82
CA PHE A 547 -11.84 13.53 9.25
C PHE A 547 -11.87 14.15 10.64
N ARG A 548 -11.08 13.62 11.57
CA ARG A 548 -10.90 14.16 12.92
C ARG A 548 -9.43 14.34 13.28
N ASN A 549 -9.03 15.53 13.73
CA ASN A 549 -7.67 15.83 14.13
C ASN A 549 -6.63 15.44 13.04
N VAL A 550 -6.86 15.89 11.80
CA VAL A 550 -6.00 15.56 10.64
C VAL A 550 -5.34 16.83 10.12
N VAL A 551 -4.03 16.75 9.85
CA VAL A 551 -3.27 17.82 9.19
C VAL A 551 -2.84 17.34 7.82
N PHE A 552 -3.38 17.97 6.78
CA PHE A 552 -2.89 17.85 5.41
C PHE A 552 -1.81 18.89 5.20
N LEU A 553 -0.58 18.45 4.97
CA LEU A 553 0.60 19.30 4.81
C LEU A 553 1.05 19.24 3.35
N ASN A 554 1.09 20.38 2.67
CA ASN A 554 1.61 20.49 1.30
C ASN A 554 0.92 19.55 0.31
N CYS A 555 -0.38 19.37 0.50
CA CYS A 555 -1.19 18.47 -0.32
C CYS A 555 -1.82 19.24 -1.50
N ASP A 556 -2.09 18.53 -2.58
CA ASP A 556 -2.71 19.06 -3.78
C ASP A 556 -4.10 18.43 -3.96
N PHE A 557 -5.13 19.25 -3.77
CA PHE A 557 -6.53 18.86 -3.87
C PHE A 557 -7.23 19.49 -5.07
N ARG A 558 -6.49 20.01 -6.06
CA ARG A 558 -7.10 20.80 -7.13
C ARG A 558 -8.26 20.08 -7.80
N GLU A 559 -9.35 20.80 -8.00
CA GLU A 559 -10.61 20.34 -8.60
C GLU A 559 -11.35 19.22 -7.81
N SER A 560 -10.89 18.86 -6.61
CA SER A 560 -11.53 17.83 -5.81
C SER A 560 -12.80 18.33 -5.11
N VAL A 561 -13.76 17.43 -4.97
CA VAL A 561 -15.05 17.67 -4.33
C VAL A 561 -15.14 16.83 -3.07
N PHE A 562 -15.13 17.50 -1.91
CA PHE A 562 -15.48 16.90 -0.64
C PHE A 562 -16.99 16.98 -0.46
N GLN A 563 -17.69 15.86 -0.55
CA GLN A 563 -19.14 15.81 -0.51
C GLN A 563 -19.65 15.00 0.66
N GLY A 564 -20.41 15.64 1.56
CA GLY A 564 -20.97 14.98 2.73
C GLY A 564 -19.90 14.49 3.71
N CYS A 565 -18.73 15.14 3.74
CA CYS A 565 -17.66 14.86 4.69
C CYS A 565 -17.96 15.49 6.05
N ALA A 566 -17.30 14.99 7.10
CA ALA A 566 -17.23 15.67 8.39
C ALA A 566 -15.79 16.14 8.66
N PHE A 567 -15.64 17.34 9.22
CA PHE A 567 -14.34 17.93 9.56
C PHE A 567 -14.37 18.41 11.02
N GLU A 568 -13.56 17.78 11.86
CA GLU A 568 -13.39 18.13 13.28
C GLU A 568 -11.90 18.30 13.60
N GLY A 569 -11.42 19.54 13.76
CA GLY A 569 -9.99 19.79 14.03
C GLY A 569 -9.10 19.47 12.83
N VAL A 570 -9.57 19.77 11.61
CA VAL A 570 -8.84 19.47 10.37
C VAL A 570 -8.11 20.71 9.88
N GLN A 571 -6.86 20.54 9.43
CA GLN A 571 -6.03 21.63 8.92
C GLN A 571 -5.48 21.29 7.53
N PHE A 572 -5.58 22.24 6.60
CA PHE A 572 -4.91 22.21 5.30
C PHE A 572 -3.80 23.26 5.34
N VAL A 573 -2.55 22.82 5.40
CA VAL A 573 -1.38 23.68 5.56
C VAL A 573 -0.59 23.70 4.26
N ASN A 574 -0.41 24.87 3.68
CA ASN A 574 0.22 25.08 2.37
C ASN A 574 -0.31 24.15 1.28
N CYS A 575 -1.62 23.88 1.30
CA CYS A 575 -2.27 23.01 0.31
C CYS A 575 -2.71 23.80 -0.93
N LEU A 576 -2.76 23.12 -2.08
CA LEU A 576 -3.34 23.64 -3.32
C LEU A 576 -4.84 23.30 -3.36
N LEU A 577 -5.67 24.32 -3.27
CA LEU A 577 -7.13 24.20 -3.17
C LEU A 577 -7.85 24.86 -4.37
N ASP A 578 -7.17 24.99 -5.51
CA ASP A 578 -7.77 25.57 -6.73
C ASP A 578 -8.90 24.66 -7.23
N GLY A 579 -10.13 25.18 -7.30
CA GLY A 579 -11.33 24.48 -7.73
C GLY A 579 -11.90 23.52 -6.69
N VAL A 580 -11.41 23.55 -5.45
CA VAL A 580 -11.93 22.67 -4.40
C VAL A 580 -13.35 23.07 -4.01
N THR A 581 -14.22 22.08 -3.86
CA THR A 581 -15.60 22.27 -3.38
C THR A 581 -15.89 21.42 -2.15
N PHE A 582 -16.29 22.07 -1.05
CA PHE A 582 -16.88 21.43 0.12
C PHE A 582 -18.39 21.51 0.01
N ARG A 583 -19.06 20.39 -0.29
CA ARG A 583 -20.49 20.34 -0.55
C ARG A 583 -21.24 19.51 0.48
N GLY A 584 -22.17 20.13 1.21
CA GLY A 584 -22.98 19.42 2.20
C GLY A 584 -22.17 18.83 3.35
N CYS A 585 -20.99 19.38 3.65
CA CYS A 585 -20.09 18.88 4.68
C CYS A 585 -20.50 19.39 6.06
N ALA A 586 -20.23 18.59 7.10
CA ALA A 586 -20.37 19.00 8.49
C ALA A 586 -19.04 19.55 9.02
N ILE A 587 -19.04 20.78 9.52
CA ILE A 587 -17.90 21.39 10.22
C ILE A 587 -18.20 21.36 11.72
N VAL A 588 -17.30 20.78 12.50
CA VAL A 588 -17.48 20.52 13.94
C VAL A 588 -16.37 21.17 14.74
N GLY A 589 -16.76 21.97 15.74
CA GLY A 589 -15.85 22.58 16.71
C GLY A 589 -15.34 23.97 16.30
N ASP A 590 -14.88 24.72 17.29
CA ASP A 590 -14.44 26.10 17.13
C ASP A 590 -12.99 26.21 16.63
N VAL A 591 -12.69 27.28 15.90
CA VAL A 591 -11.32 27.63 15.51
C VAL A 591 -10.53 28.29 16.66
N GLY A 592 -11.19 28.55 17.78
CA GLY A 592 -10.62 29.22 18.94
C GLY A 592 -10.32 30.69 18.67
N ASP A 593 -9.69 31.34 19.64
CA ASP A 593 -9.37 32.77 19.52
C ASP A 593 -8.18 33.01 18.58
N LEU A 594 -8.49 33.33 17.32
CA LEU A 594 -7.51 33.70 16.31
C LEU A 594 -6.85 35.06 16.55
N THR A 595 -7.21 35.80 17.61
CA THR A 595 -6.52 37.04 17.99
C THR A 595 -5.23 36.80 18.77
N VAL A 596 -5.08 35.62 19.39
CA VAL A 596 -3.93 35.28 20.24
C VAL A 596 -2.76 34.79 19.36
N GLY A 597 -1.97 35.75 18.91
CA GLY A 597 -0.80 35.57 18.05
C GLY A 597 -0.53 36.88 17.34
N GLU A 598 0.11 37.83 18.01
CA GLU A 598 0.44 39.17 17.48
C GLU A 598 1.57 39.16 16.45
N GLU A 599 2.08 37.99 16.05
CA GLU A 599 3.13 37.92 15.04
C GLU A 599 2.65 38.53 13.73
N GLU A 600 3.23 39.68 13.39
CA GLU A 600 3.01 40.37 12.12
C GLU A 600 3.19 39.39 10.96
N ALA A 601 2.32 39.50 9.95
CA ALA A 601 2.51 38.76 8.72
C ALA A 601 3.92 39.06 8.17
N PRO A 602 4.63 38.06 7.62
CA PRO A 602 5.94 38.31 7.02
C PRO A 602 5.79 39.42 5.98
N SER A 603 6.65 40.43 6.05
CA SER A 603 6.59 41.60 5.17
C SER A 603 6.82 41.26 3.70
N THR A 604 7.41 40.11 3.41
CA THR A 604 7.62 39.57 2.06
C THR A 604 7.63 38.03 2.06
N GLY A 605 6.83 37.40 1.19
CA GLY A 605 6.89 35.96 0.91
C GLY A 605 5.69 35.14 1.41
N HIS A 606 5.62 33.87 0.99
CA HIS A 606 4.64 32.92 1.49
C HIS A 606 5.02 32.46 2.91
N PRO A 607 4.05 32.24 3.80
CA PRO A 607 4.32 31.74 5.14
C PRO A 607 4.96 30.35 5.06
N THR A 608 6.02 30.16 5.84
CA THR A 608 6.62 28.84 6.06
C THR A 608 6.12 28.30 7.39
N PHE A 609 5.82 27.00 7.42
CA PHE A 609 5.37 26.31 8.63
C PHE A 609 6.33 25.19 9.00
N HIS A 610 6.38 24.87 10.28
CA HIS A 610 7.11 23.73 10.80
C HIS A 610 6.22 22.89 11.71
N THR A 611 6.39 21.57 11.65
CA THR A 611 5.78 20.63 12.60
C THR A 611 6.83 19.64 13.11
N PRO A 612 6.88 19.38 14.44
CA PRO A 612 7.81 18.43 15.04
C PRO A 612 7.36 16.97 14.80
N ALA A 613 7.30 16.57 13.53
CA ALA A 613 6.88 15.25 13.06
C ALA A 613 8.09 14.43 12.60
N GLU A 614 8.96 14.09 13.55
CA GLU A 614 10.21 13.37 13.30
C GLU A 614 10.03 12.05 12.52
N PRO A 615 9.03 11.18 12.84
CA PRO A 615 8.84 9.93 12.09
C PRO A 615 8.54 10.15 10.60
N GLU A 616 7.60 11.06 10.28
CA GLU A 616 7.25 11.40 8.91
C GLU A 616 8.42 12.06 8.17
N ALA A 617 9.19 12.90 8.86
CA ALA A 617 10.37 13.54 8.30
C ALA A 617 11.46 12.52 7.93
N ARG A 618 11.73 11.54 8.79
CA ARG A 618 12.68 10.43 8.51
C ARG A 618 12.25 9.63 7.28
N ILE A 619 10.95 9.31 7.18
CA ILE A 619 10.40 8.61 6.01
C ILE A 619 10.62 9.44 4.75
N ILE A 620 10.20 10.71 4.72
CA ILE A 620 10.41 11.57 3.54
C ILE A 620 11.90 11.70 3.22
N SER A 621 12.78 11.80 4.22
CA SER A 621 14.23 11.85 4.04
C SER A 621 14.78 10.61 3.34
N ARG A 622 14.34 9.41 3.76
CA ARG A 622 14.71 8.13 3.11
C ARG A 622 14.29 8.10 1.64
N TYR A 623 13.03 8.42 1.35
CA TYR A 623 12.55 8.45 -0.04
C TYR A 623 13.22 9.56 -0.85
N ARG A 624 13.65 10.66 -0.25
CA ARG A 624 14.43 11.70 -0.94
C ARG A 624 15.93 11.40 -0.99
N GLU A 625 16.38 10.32 -0.38
CA GLU A 625 17.79 9.92 -0.27
C GLU A 625 18.64 11.06 0.29
N SER A 626 18.12 11.74 1.31
CA SER A 626 18.80 12.83 2.00
C SER A 626 19.56 12.33 3.22
N ASP A 627 20.81 12.72 3.34
CA ASP A 627 21.67 12.39 4.49
C ASP A 627 21.36 13.22 5.75
N MET A 628 20.32 14.07 5.71
CA MET A 628 19.95 14.92 6.84
C MET A 628 19.12 14.13 7.85
N GLU A 629 19.57 14.11 9.11
CA GLU A 629 18.76 13.70 10.27
C GLU A 629 17.72 14.78 10.57
N PRO A 630 16.43 14.56 10.26
CA PRO A 630 15.46 15.64 10.34
C PRO A 630 14.84 15.73 11.74
N SER A 631 14.65 16.95 12.25
CA SER A 631 13.93 17.18 13.52
C SER A 631 12.43 17.37 13.35
N GLY A 632 11.95 17.49 12.11
CA GLY A 632 10.56 17.76 11.77
C GLY A 632 10.37 17.97 10.27
N LEU A 633 9.16 18.41 9.92
CA LEU A 633 8.79 18.75 8.55
C LEU A 633 8.65 20.26 8.42
N ARG A 634 9.32 20.80 7.41
CA ARG A 634 9.22 22.18 6.98
C ARG A 634 8.34 22.26 5.75
N SER A 635 7.39 23.18 5.79
CA SER A 635 6.35 23.38 4.81
C SER A 635 6.56 24.76 4.19
N GLU A 636 7.08 24.76 2.97
CA GLU A 636 7.10 25.91 2.08
C GLU A 636 6.06 25.71 0.97
N LEU A 637 5.81 26.71 0.12
CA LEU A 637 4.98 26.53 -1.06
C LEU A 637 5.68 25.53 -2.01
N GLY A 638 5.17 24.30 -2.10
CA GLY A 638 5.85 23.17 -2.74
C GLY A 638 5.69 21.89 -1.91
N PRO A 639 6.55 20.87 -2.06
CA PRO A 639 6.48 19.66 -1.26
C PRO A 639 7.12 19.90 0.11
N ALA A 640 6.50 19.37 1.16
CA ALA A 640 7.07 19.38 2.51
C ALA A 640 8.41 18.63 2.49
N SER A 641 9.41 19.24 3.11
CA SER A 641 10.78 18.76 3.16
C SER A 641 11.24 18.50 4.60
N PRO A 642 12.05 17.45 4.84
CA PRO A 642 12.67 17.24 6.14
C PRO A 642 13.62 18.39 6.46
N GLY A 643 13.59 18.91 7.69
CA GLY A 643 14.48 20.00 8.09
C GLY A 643 14.25 20.51 9.51
N ALA A 644 15.22 21.26 10.02
CA ALA A 644 15.09 22.01 11.27
C ALA A 644 14.21 23.25 11.08
N PRO A 645 13.48 23.69 12.12
CA PRO A 645 12.74 24.95 12.06
C PRO A 645 13.72 26.10 11.82
N ALA A 646 13.40 26.96 10.86
CA ALA A 646 14.03 28.27 10.72
C ALA A 646 13.39 29.29 11.69
N ASP A 647 14.11 30.35 12.06
CA ASP A 647 13.58 31.41 12.94
C ASP A 647 12.30 32.08 12.39
N SER A 648 12.07 31.99 11.06
CA SER A 648 10.88 32.51 10.39
C SER A 648 9.72 31.51 10.30
N ASP A 649 9.95 30.24 10.64
CA ASP A 649 8.93 29.21 10.49
C ASP A 649 7.90 29.28 11.61
N ARG A 650 6.63 29.23 11.24
CA ARG A 650 5.52 29.22 12.19
C ARG A 650 5.23 27.78 12.60
N GLU A 651 5.16 27.51 13.89
CA GLU A 651 4.75 26.20 14.36
C GLU A 651 3.27 25.93 14.04
N ILE A 652 2.97 24.76 13.47
CA ILE A 652 1.58 24.34 13.22
C ILE A 652 0.89 24.10 14.57
N SER A 653 0.14 25.10 15.03
CA SER A 653 -0.65 25.02 16.25
C SER A 653 -1.66 23.87 16.19
N ARG A 654 -1.79 23.13 17.29
CA ARG A 654 -2.80 22.07 17.45
C ARG A 654 -4.20 22.66 17.50
N ARG A 655 -5.18 21.93 16.94
CA ARG A 655 -6.58 22.36 16.90
C ARG A 655 -7.49 21.18 17.24
N THR A 656 -8.38 21.39 18.20
CA THR A 656 -9.32 20.38 18.69
C THR A 656 -10.69 20.45 18.00
N GLY A 657 -10.90 21.43 17.12
CA GLY A 657 -12.16 21.66 16.44
C GLY A 657 -11.97 22.55 15.20
N GLY A 658 -13.03 22.67 14.41
CA GLY A 658 -13.11 23.53 13.23
C GLY A 658 -12.39 22.96 12.01
N LEU A 659 -12.35 23.78 10.97
CA LEU A 659 -11.62 23.53 9.73
C LEU A 659 -10.71 24.72 9.41
N PHE A 660 -9.41 24.47 9.26
CA PHE A 660 -8.41 25.49 9.01
C PHE A 660 -7.75 25.35 7.65
N LEU A 661 -7.52 26.47 6.99
CA LEU A 661 -6.69 26.61 5.80
C LEU A 661 -5.56 27.58 6.15
N LEU A 662 -4.34 27.08 6.29
CA LEU A 662 -3.15 27.84 6.70
C LEU A 662 -2.20 27.96 5.50
N GLY A 663 -1.83 29.17 5.10
CA GLY A 663 -0.89 29.38 3.98
C GLY A 663 -1.32 28.80 2.63
N SER A 664 -2.58 28.40 2.51
CA SER A 664 -3.04 27.64 1.36
C SER A 664 -3.29 28.55 0.16
N ARG A 665 -3.15 27.97 -1.02
CA ARG A 665 -3.52 28.62 -2.28
C ARG A 665 -4.94 28.23 -2.63
N LEU A 666 -5.79 29.20 -2.93
CA LEU A 666 -7.18 28.97 -3.30
C LEU A 666 -7.57 29.72 -4.59
N SER A 667 -8.25 29.05 -5.49
CA SER A 667 -8.85 29.70 -6.66
C SER A 667 -10.21 29.06 -6.90
N SER A 668 -11.29 29.81 -6.74
CA SER A 668 -12.64 29.23 -6.83
C SER A 668 -12.90 28.16 -5.76
N LEU A 669 -12.42 28.42 -4.55
CA LEU A 669 -12.72 27.59 -3.39
C LEU A 669 -14.17 27.82 -2.96
N MET A 670 -14.96 26.75 -2.89
CA MET A 670 -16.38 26.81 -2.59
C MET A 670 -16.76 26.00 -1.36
N PHE A 671 -17.57 26.60 -0.49
CA PHE A 671 -18.35 25.93 0.56
C PHE A 671 -19.81 26.02 0.19
N ALA A 672 -20.44 24.91 -0.18
CA ALA A 672 -21.81 24.83 -0.68
C ALA A 672 -22.71 24.03 0.27
N GLY A 673 -23.66 24.71 0.93
CA GLY A 673 -24.66 24.08 1.79
C GLY A 673 -24.07 23.29 2.96
N CYS A 674 -23.00 23.80 3.57
CA CYS A 674 -22.32 23.12 4.68
C CYS A 674 -23.10 23.31 5.99
N GLN A 675 -22.97 22.34 6.89
CA GLN A 675 -23.60 22.36 8.21
C GLN A 675 -22.56 22.76 9.25
N PHE A 676 -22.91 23.74 10.08
CA PHE A 676 -22.08 24.21 11.18
C PHE A 676 -22.77 23.90 12.50
N GLY A 677 -22.12 23.11 13.35
CA GLY A 677 -22.57 22.92 14.73
C GLY A 677 -22.47 24.21 15.55
N HIS A 678 -23.01 24.20 16.77
CA HIS A 678 -22.88 25.35 17.67
C HIS A 678 -21.40 25.68 17.93
N GLY A 679 -21.00 26.92 17.65
CA GLY A 679 -19.61 27.36 17.77
C GLY A 679 -18.68 26.81 16.69
N SER A 680 -19.19 26.12 15.67
CA SER A 680 -18.35 25.56 14.62
C SER A 680 -17.89 26.62 13.63
N ALA A 681 -16.64 26.52 13.19
CA ALA A 681 -16.03 27.58 12.40
C ALA A 681 -15.04 27.08 11.33
N VAL A 682 -14.92 27.88 10.28
CA VAL A 682 -13.86 27.77 9.26
C VAL A 682 -12.90 28.95 9.42
N GLY A 683 -11.60 28.67 9.44
CA GLY A 683 -10.54 29.67 9.54
C GLY A 683 -9.60 29.64 8.34
N LEU A 684 -9.40 30.77 7.67
CA LEU A 684 -8.39 30.95 6.63
C LEU A 684 -7.34 31.93 7.16
N LEU A 685 -6.09 31.47 7.22
CA LEU A 685 -4.97 32.27 7.70
C LEU A 685 -3.85 32.28 6.68
N TYR A 686 -3.25 33.45 6.44
CA TYR A 686 -2.08 33.63 5.57
C TYR A 686 -2.27 33.10 4.15
N SER A 687 -3.52 33.02 3.68
CA SER A 687 -3.88 32.34 2.44
C SER A 687 -4.06 33.35 1.29
N SER A 688 -3.86 32.91 0.05
CA SER A 688 -3.96 33.80 -1.11
C SER A 688 -4.72 33.15 -2.26
N GLY A 689 -5.48 33.96 -3.02
CA GLY A 689 -6.35 33.41 -4.03
C GLY A 689 -7.16 34.36 -4.90
N THR A 690 -7.82 33.78 -5.92
CA THR A 690 -8.72 34.53 -6.81
C THR A 690 -10.11 34.67 -6.22
N SER A 691 -10.78 33.59 -5.84
CA SER A 691 -12.14 33.64 -5.30
C SER A 691 -12.40 32.64 -4.18
N LEU A 692 -13.21 33.09 -3.22
CA LEU A 692 -13.80 32.31 -2.14
C LEU A 692 -15.32 32.43 -2.17
N GLU A 693 -16.04 31.32 -2.15
CA GLU A 693 -17.49 31.30 -2.25
C GLU A 693 -18.13 30.54 -1.08
N PHE A 694 -18.96 31.22 -0.31
CA PHE A 694 -19.85 30.62 0.69
C PHE A 694 -21.25 30.54 0.09
N ALA A 695 -21.45 29.48 -0.68
CA ALA A 695 -22.69 29.23 -1.41
C ALA A 695 -23.73 28.50 -0.55
N GLU A 696 -24.99 28.90 -0.66
CA GLU A 696 -26.11 28.21 -0.01
C GLU A 696 -25.99 28.07 1.51
N GLN A 697 -25.43 29.08 2.19
CA GLN A 697 -25.12 28.99 3.62
C GLN A 697 -26.22 29.62 4.49
N GLY A 698 -26.67 28.88 5.51
CA GLY A 698 -27.68 29.34 6.46
C GLY A 698 -27.12 29.87 7.78
N ALA A 699 -26.06 29.26 8.31
CA ALA A 699 -25.38 29.64 9.55
C ALA A 699 -23.92 29.21 9.49
N GLY A 700 -23.13 29.70 10.44
CA GLY A 700 -21.74 29.30 10.65
C GLY A 700 -20.85 30.48 10.96
N SER A 701 -19.60 30.19 11.31
CA SER A 701 -18.59 31.21 11.55
C SER A 701 -17.45 31.07 10.55
N LEU A 702 -17.06 32.17 9.92
CA LEU A 702 -15.93 32.26 9.00
C LEU A 702 -14.95 33.32 9.51
N TYR A 703 -13.69 32.94 9.63
CA TYR A 703 -12.61 33.83 10.04
C TYR A 703 -11.55 33.89 8.94
N LEU A 704 -11.30 35.09 8.42
CA LEU A 704 -10.25 35.39 7.46
C LEU A 704 -9.22 36.28 8.16
N ARG A 705 -7.96 35.85 8.20
CA ARG A 705 -6.86 36.63 8.76
C ARG A 705 -5.63 36.61 7.86
N ASP A 706 -5.06 37.78 7.56
CA ASP A 706 -3.88 37.89 6.70
C ASP A 706 -4.11 37.21 5.33
N VAL A 707 -5.33 37.36 4.77
CA VAL A 707 -5.76 36.70 3.52
C VAL A 707 -5.80 37.71 2.37
N VAL A 708 -5.34 37.28 1.19
CA VAL A 708 -5.42 38.06 -0.05
C VAL A 708 -6.41 37.41 -1.03
N LEU A 709 -7.49 38.12 -1.40
CA LEU A 709 -8.55 37.62 -2.28
C LEU A 709 -8.93 38.63 -3.37
N ARG A 710 -9.16 38.19 -4.62
CA ARG A 710 -9.80 39.06 -5.63
C ARG A 710 -11.31 39.15 -5.44
N GLY A 711 -11.95 38.06 -5.02
CA GLY A 711 -13.40 37.98 -4.83
C GLY A 711 -13.80 37.12 -3.64
N PHE A 712 -14.83 37.57 -2.91
CA PHE A 712 -15.46 36.83 -1.84
C PHE A 712 -16.98 36.98 -1.96
N SER A 713 -17.71 35.87 -2.09
CA SER A 713 -19.17 35.92 -2.23
C SER A 713 -19.90 35.04 -1.23
N ILE A 714 -21.05 35.52 -0.75
CA ILE A 714 -21.95 34.81 0.17
C ILE A 714 -23.34 34.76 -0.46
N SER A 715 -23.97 33.58 -0.47
CA SER A 715 -25.36 33.40 -0.93
C SER A 715 -26.19 32.58 0.06
N PRO A 716 -27.53 32.83 0.12
CA PRO A 716 -28.40 32.18 1.10
C PRO A 716 -28.69 30.72 0.70
N ALA A 717 -29.06 29.91 1.69
CA ALA A 717 -29.53 28.54 1.46
C ALA A 717 -30.84 28.51 0.62
N TYR A 718 -30.85 27.74 -0.48
CA TYR A 718 -32.03 27.62 -1.36
C TYR A 718 -32.94 26.43 -1.02
N ALA A 719 -32.38 25.32 -0.55
CA ALA A 719 -33.10 24.04 -0.44
C ALA A 719 -33.89 23.87 0.88
N THR A 720 -33.45 24.53 1.95
CA THR A 720 -34.06 24.46 3.28
C THR A 720 -34.18 25.85 3.84
N ALA A 721 -35.38 26.23 4.30
CA ALA A 721 -35.55 27.47 5.04
C ALA A 721 -34.59 27.42 6.25
N PRO A 722 -33.60 28.31 6.35
CA PRO A 722 -32.68 28.29 7.48
C PRO A 722 -33.47 28.43 8.77
N ALA A 723 -32.96 27.83 9.86
CA ALA A 723 -33.59 27.99 11.16
C ALA A 723 -33.75 29.50 11.47
N PRO A 724 -34.84 29.95 12.13
CA PRO A 724 -35.09 31.37 12.33
C PRO A 724 -33.94 32.13 13.03
N ASP A 725 -33.16 31.41 13.83
CA ASP A 725 -31.99 31.83 14.59
C ASP A 725 -30.65 31.58 13.89
N ALA A 726 -30.64 30.90 12.75
CA ALA A 726 -29.45 30.68 11.93
C ALA A 726 -28.88 32.01 11.44
N ARG A 727 -27.63 32.30 11.82
CA ARG A 727 -26.90 33.50 11.43
C ARG A 727 -25.49 33.15 11.02
N LEU A 728 -25.03 33.80 9.96
CA LEU A 728 -23.64 33.75 9.54
C LEU A 728 -22.83 34.81 10.31
N ALA A 729 -21.69 34.43 10.85
CA ALA A 729 -20.72 35.33 11.48
C ALA A 729 -19.45 35.33 10.63
N VAL A 730 -19.11 36.46 10.01
CA VAL A 730 -17.88 36.57 9.22
C VAL A 730 -16.97 37.61 9.87
N ARG A 731 -15.71 37.26 10.08
CA ARG A 731 -14.68 38.18 10.57
C ARG A 731 -13.51 38.19 9.61
N ILE A 732 -13.15 39.38 9.14
CA ILE A 732 -12.04 39.65 8.24
C ILE A 732 -11.06 40.56 8.98
N ALA A 733 -9.81 40.13 9.12
CA ALA A 733 -8.78 40.87 9.85
C ALA A 733 -7.47 40.91 9.06
N LYS A 734 -6.81 42.06 8.92
CA LYS A 734 -5.52 42.14 8.21
C LYS A 734 -5.55 41.60 6.77
N CYS A 735 -6.71 41.66 6.13
CA CYS A 735 -6.91 41.09 4.80
C CYS A 735 -6.86 42.15 3.72
N LEU A 736 -6.64 41.69 2.51
CA LEU A 736 -6.69 42.49 1.31
C LEU A 736 -7.66 41.82 0.32
N ALA A 737 -8.86 42.39 0.20
CA ALA A 737 -9.93 41.83 -0.60
C ALA A 737 -10.31 42.79 -1.75
N GLY A 738 -10.46 42.26 -2.96
CA GLY A 738 -11.02 43.00 -4.08
C GLY A 738 -12.52 43.24 -3.84
N ASN A 739 -13.35 42.29 -4.25
CA ASN A 739 -14.80 42.44 -4.17
C ASN A 739 -15.41 41.51 -3.13
N ILE A 740 -16.22 42.05 -2.23
CA ILE A 740 -17.08 41.30 -1.32
C ILE A 740 -18.53 41.43 -1.80
N TRP A 741 -19.18 40.31 -2.06
CA TRP A 741 -20.57 40.23 -2.48
C TRP A 741 -21.42 39.47 -1.46
N VAL A 742 -22.46 40.10 -0.93
CA VAL A 742 -23.45 39.46 -0.06
C VAL A 742 -24.81 39.48 -0.76
N SER A 743 -25.33 38.31 -1.10
CA SER A 743 -26.59 38.18 -1.83
C SER A 743 -27.81 38.52 -0.94
N GLU A 744 -28.95 38.79 -1.57
CA GLU A 744 -30.22 38.99 -0.88
C GLU A 744 -30.62 37.75 -0.06
N GLY A 745 -31.20 37.93 1.12
CA GLY A 745 -31.70 36.85 1.97
C GLY A 745 -30.67 36.21 2.90
N VAL A 746 -29.39 36.61 2.83
CA VAL A 746 -28.36 36.19 3.79
C VAL A 746 -28.60 36.89 5.13
N ARG A 747 -28.58 36.13 6.23
CA ARG A 747 -28.70 36.66 7.60
C ARG A 747 -27.40 36.52 8.38
N GLY A 748 -26.98 37.57 9.07
CA GLY A 748 -25.70 37.51 9.76
C GLY A 748 -25.05 38.84 10.09
N HIS A 749 -23.74 38.78 10.33
CA HIS A 749 -22.90 39.96 10.48
C HIS A 749 -21.51 39.73 9.87
N LEU A 750 -20.94 40.78 9.29
CA LEU A 750 -19.58 40.84 8.79
C LEU A 750 -18.81 41.90 9.58
N THR A 751 -17.72 41.50 10.22
CA THR A 751 -16.78 42.39 10.92
C THR A 751 -15.50 42.47 10.12
N ILE A 752 -15.07 43.67 9.75
CA ILE A 752 -13.82 43.92 9.03
C ILE A 752 -12.93 44.80 9.91
N VAL A 753 -11.69 44.36 10.14
CA VAL A 753 -10.72 44.99 11.05
C VAL A 753 -9.36 45.09 10.34
N ASP A 754 -8.73 46.26 10.35
CA ASP A 754 -7.38 46.50 9.80
C ASP A 754 -7.22 45.88 8.41
N SER A 755 -8.22 46.05 7.54
CA SER A 755 -8.26 45.38 6.23
C SER A 755 -8.56 46.38 5.14
N VAL A 756 -8.06 46.10 3.94
CA VAL A 756 -8.33 46.88 2.74
C VAL A 756 -9.33 46.10 1.90
N VAL A 757 -10.49 46.68 1.66
CA VAL A 757 -11.53 46.06 0.81
C VAL A 757 -11.91 47.03 -0.31
N TRP A 758 -11.64 46.65 -1.56
CA TRP A 758 -11.88 47.55 -2.69
C TRP A 758 -13.37 47.85 -2.88
N GLN A 759 -14.20 46.82 -2.92
CA GLN A 759 -15.65 46.96 -3.10
C GLN A 759 -16.42 46.03 -2.16
N VAL A 760 -17.45 46.56 -1.50
CA VAL A 760 -18.46 45.77 -0.79
C VAL A 760 -19.82 46.02 -1.43
N LEU A 761 -20.47 44.96 -1.92
CA LEU A 761 -21.84 45.01 -2.40
C LEU A 761 -22.74 44.09 -1.59
N HIS A 762 -23.82 44.67 -1.05
CA HIS A 762 -24.89 43.95 -0.41
C HIS A 762 -26.19 44.09 -1.21
N ALA A 763 -26.73 42.96 -1.68
CA ALA A 763 -27.97 42.95 -2.45
C ALA A 763 -29.23 42.93 -1.57
N GLY A 764 -29.10 42.67 -0.26
CA GLY A 764 -30.22 42.58 0.69
C GLY A 764 -30.52 43.87 1.48
N THR A 765 -31.40 43.76 2.47
CA THR A 765 -31.70 44.85 3.41
C THR A 765 -30.73 44.83 4.60
N SER A 766 -30.37 45.99 5.14
CA SER A 766 -29.41 46.11 6.24
C SER A 766 -29.82 45.42 7.55
N ASP A 767 -31.10 45.05 7.69
CA ASP A 767 -31.63 44.46 8.91
C ASP A 767 -31.37 42.95 8.98
N ASP A 768 -31.18 42.30 7.83
CA ASP A 768 -30.86 40.88 7.74
C ASP A 768 -29.36 40.62 7.94
N PHE A 769 -28.51 41.49 7.38
CA PHE A 769 -27.05 41.35 7.44
C PHE A 769 -26.36 42.66 7.81
N THR A 770 -25.67 42.66 8.96
CA THR A 770 -25.01 43.86 9.50
C THR A 770 -23.53 43.91 9.17
N PHE A 771 -22.99 45.11 9.03
CA PHE A 771 -21.56 45.33 8.76
C PHE A 771 -20.95 46.16 9.89
N SER A 772 -19.81 45.71 10.41
CA SER A 772 -19.00 46.43 11.38
C SER A 772 -17.61 46.63 10.82
N PHE A 773 -17.12 47.86 10.92
CA PHE A 773 -15.80 48.27 10.48
C PHE A 773 -15.08 48.92 11.67
N ASP A 774 -13.76 48.81 11.73
CA ASP A 774 -12.95 49.64 12.61
C ASP A 774 -12.66 51.01 11.99
N ASP A 775 -12.16 51.94 12.81
CA ASP A 775 -11.99 53.35 12.42
C ASP A 775 -10.87 53.56 11.37
N GLU A 776 -10.06 52.54 11.07
CA GLU A 776 -8.90 52.59 10.16
C GLU A 776 -9.14 51.91 8.81
N LEU A 777 -10.37 51.51 8.52
CA LEU A 777 -10.71 50.81 7.29
C LEU A 777 -10.53 51.67 6.02
N ALA A 778 -9.69 51.22 5.10
CA ALA A 778 -9.64 51.73 3.73
C ALA A 778 -10.59 50.93 2.83
N THR A 779 -11.73 51.54 2.44
CA THR A 779 -12.61 50.98 1.38
C THR A 779 -12.76 51.94 0.21
N GLY A 780 -12.72 51.40 -1.01
CA GLY A 780 -12.88 52.18 -2.24
C GLY A 780 -14.35 52.45 -2.58
N ALA A 781 -15.25 51.50 -2.32
CA ALA A 781 -16.69 51.66 -2.54
C ALA A 781 -17.53 50.69 -1.68
N ALA A 782 -18.67 51.15 -1.16
CA ALA A 782 -19.65 50.31 -0.47
C ALA A 782 -21.08 50.63 -0.94
N VAL A 783 -21.86 49.60 -1.24
CA VAL A 783 -23.25 49.71 -1.73
C VAL A 783 -24.19 48.94 -0.79
N ASN A 784 -25.22 49.63 -0.27
CA ASN A 784 -26.21 49.12 0.70
C ASN A 784 -25.62 48.59 2.02
N VAL A 785 -24.54 49.24 2.48
CA VAL A 785 -23.86 48.92 3.73
C VAL A 785 -24.20 49.97 4.79
N ARG A 786 -24.80 49.55 5.91
CA ARG A 786 -25.06 50.43 7.06
C ARG A 786 -23.98 50.20 8.11
N ALA A 787 -22.98 51.07 8.15
CA ALA A 787 -21.88 51.00 9.12
C ALA A 787 -22.31 51.53 10.50
N SER A 788 -21.81 50.91 11.57
CA SER A 788 -22.10 51.27 12.96
C SER A 788 -21.28 52.48 13.47
N LYS A 789 -20.17 52.82 12.82
CA LYS A 789 -19.28 53.96 13.13
C LYS A 789 -18.63 54.56 11.86
N GLY A 790 -18.06 55.76 12.01
CA GLY A 790 -17.66 56.73 10.97
C GLY A 790 -17.11 56.11 9.68
N PHE A 791 -17.92 56.11 8.64
CA PHE A 791 -17.52 55.61 7.33
C PHE A 791 -16.74 56.71 6.59
N GLY A 792 -15.42 56.60 6.53
CA GLY A 792 -14.60 57.40 5.63
C GLY A 792 -14.74 56.85 4.22
N LEU A 793 -15.66 57.39 3.42
CA LEU A 793 -15.62 57.17 1.97
C LEU A 793 -14.31 57.80 1.46
N VAL A 794 -13.31 56.97 1.17
CA VAL A 794 -12.21 57.39 0.31
C VAL A 794 -12.80 57.48 -1.08
N ASN A 795 -13.34 58.65 -1.41
CA ASN A 795 -13.78 58.94 -2.76
C ASN A 795 -12.52 58.96 -3.62
N ILE A 796 -12.19 57.85 -4.27
CA ILE A 796 -11.17 57.79 -5.31
C ILE A 796 -11.76 58.57 -6.48
N GLY A 797 -11.68 59.90 -6.41
CA GLY A 797 -12.27 60.80 -7.37
C GLY A 797 -11.71 60.52 -8.75
N ILE A 798 -12.54 59.96 -9.64
CA ILE A 798 -12.32 59.94 -11.10
C ILE A 798 -12.73 61.30 -11.67
N GLU A 799 -12.29 62.39 -11.06
CA GLU A 799 -12.37 63.71 -11.67
C GLU A 799 -10.94 64.15 -11.98
N PRO A 800 -10.53 64.19 -13.27
CA PRO A 800 -9.29 64.86 -13.62
C PRO A 800 -9.43 66.32 -13.16
N PRO A 801 -8.44 66.87 -12.46
CA PRO A 801 -8.51 68.26 -12.03
C PRO A 801 -8.73 69.14 -13.27
N PRO A 802 -9.72 70.05 -13.27
CA PRO A 802 -9.93 70.92 -14.40
C PRO A 802 -8.77 71.92 -14.48
N GLY A 803 -7.79 71.65 -15.35
CA GLY A 803 -6.88 72.67 -15.87
C GLY A 803 -5.37 72.50 -15.67
N SER A 804 -4.82 71.31 -15.41
CA SER A 804 -3.35 71.11 -15.47
C SER A 804 -2.95 70.32 -16.72
N GLY A 805 -2.56 71.05 -17.77
CA GLY A 805 -1.76 70.48 -18.84
C GLY A 805 -0.31 70.39 -18.37
N ASP A 806 0.04 69.27 -17.75
CA ASP A 806 1.38 68.70 -17.65
C ASP A 806 1.22 67.24 -17.16
N GLN A 807 2.11 66.36 -17.60
CA GLN A 807 2.02 64.89 -17.51
C GLN A 807 1.47 64.35 -16.18
N PRO A 808 0.65 63.28 -16.19
CA PRO A 808 0.19 62.65 -14.97
C PRO A 808 1.38 62.02 -14.24
N ASP A 809 1.84 62.66 -13.16
CA ASP A 809 2.62 61.97 -12.15
C ASP A 809 1.78 60.79 -11.65
N ALA A 810 2.35 59.59 -11.78
CA ALA A 810 1.74 58.32 -11.42
C ALA A 810 1.02 58.42 -10.07
N TRP A 811 -0.22 57.90 -10.04
CA TRP A 811 -1.05 57.72 -8.84
C TRP A 811 -0.19 57.33 -7.63
N ASN A 812 0.14 58.29 -6.77
CA ASN A 812 0.95 58.04 -5.60
C ASN A 812 0.04 57.49 -4.49
N LEU A 813 -0.30 56.21 -4.61
CA LEU A 813 -1.06 55.45 -3.61
C LEU A 813 -0.25 55.18 -2.33
N GLY A 814 0.97 55.74 -2.20
CA GLY A 814 1.86 55.50 -1.05
C GLY A 814 2.08 54.00 -0.80
N GLY A 815 2.19 53.62 0.48
CA GLY A 815 2.32 52.20 0.89
C GLY A 815 1.15 51.30 0.46
N GLU A 816 0.00 51.86 0.09
CA GLU A 816 -1.12 51.06 -0.46
C GLU A 816 -0.88 50.63 -1.91
N GLY A 817 -0.12 51.42 -2.69
CA GLY A 817 0.29 51.04 -4.05
C GLY A 817 1.17 49.78 -4.05
N ASP A 818 2.07 49.67 -3.08
CA ASP A 818 2.91 48.47 -2.90
C ASP A 818 2.07 47.26 -2.44
N ARG A 819 1.08 47.48 -1.55
CA ARG A 819 0.10 46.44 -1.17
C ARG A 819 -0.74 45.97 -2.36
N LEU A 820 -1.14 46.86 -3.27
CA LEU A 820 -1.89 46.51 -4.47
C LEU A 820 -1.04 45.78 -5.52
N ARG A 821 0.23 46.18 -5.70
CA ARG A 821 1.19 45.43 -6.53
C ARG A 821 1.45 44.05 -5.95
N PHE A 822 1.55 43.94 -4.61
CA PHE A 822 1.62 42.67 -3.91
C PHE A 822 0.38 41.82 -4.19
N LEU A 823 -0.83 42.38 -4.11
CA LEU A 823 -2.10 41.74 -4.48
C LEU A 823 -2.06 41.16 -5.90
N SER A 824 -1.63 41.97 -6.88
CA SER A 824 -1.53 41.54 -8.28
C SER A 824 -0.55 40.38 -8.44
N ARG A 825 0.65 40.48 -7.84
CA ARG A 825 1.70 39.45 -7.92
C ARG A 825 1.33 38.17 -7.18
N THR A 826 0.64 38.28 -6.04
CA THR A 826 0.27 37.12 -5.22
C THR A 826 -1.00 36.42 -5.69
N THR A 827 -1.82 37.07 -6.51
CA THR A 827 -3.07 36.47 -7.05
C THR A 827 -2.94 35.99 -8.50
N ASP A 828 -1.92 36.42 -9.25
CA ASP A 828 -1.65 35.95 -10.62
C ASP A 828 -0.44 35.00 -10.65
N TYR A 829 -0.70 33.73 -10.35
CA TYR A 829 0.33 32.66 -10.32
C TYR A 829 0.31 31.77 -11.58
N ARG A 830 -0.23 32.25 -12.71
CA ARG A 830 -0.34 31.45 -13.95
C ARG A 830 0.94 31.38 -14.80
N GLY A 831 2.09 31.83 -14.31
CA GLY A 831 3.37 31.62 -15.00
C GLY A 831 4.57 31.92 -14.11
N ASP A 832 5.70 31.26 -14.39
CA ASP A 832 7.01 31.67 -13.89
C ASP A 832 7.14 33.19 -14.03
N ALA A 833 7.51 33.87 -12.95
CA ALA A 833 7.65 35.32 -12.92
C ALA A 833 8.54 35.85 -14.08
N ASP A 834 9.45 35.00 -14.59
CA ASP A 834 10.34 35.29 -15.71
C ASP A 834 9.63 35.44 -17.08
N THR A 835 8.42 34.90 -17.26
CA THR A 835 7.68 34.99 -18.54
C THR A 835 6.73 36.19 -18.65
N ILE A 836 6.33 36.79 -17.52
CA ILE A 836 5.42 37.96 -17.54
C ILE A 836 6.18 39.26 -17.85
N ASP A 837 7.43 39.38 -17.42
CA ASP A 837 8.27 40.55 -17.75
C ASP A 837 8.61 40.62 -19.25
N GLU A 838 8.64 39.50 -19.98
CA GLU A 838 8.84 39.48 -21.44
C GLU A 838 7.53 39.59 -22.25
N ALA A 839 6.39 39.13 -21.72
CA ALA A 839 5.10 39.15 -22.43
C ALA A 839 4.36 40.50 -22.32
N VAL A 840 4.61 41.27 -21.26
CA VAL A 840 4.01 42.59 -21.05
C VAL A 840 5.03 43.65 -21.45
N GLY A 841 5.23 43.80 -22.76
CA GLY A 841 5.91 44.95 -23.35
C GLY A 841 5.14 46.26 -23.15
N LEU A 842 5.00 46.69 -21.89
CA LEU A 842 4.55 48.03 -21.53
C LEU A 842 5.78 48.95 -21.49
N SER A 843 6.21 49.37 -22.68
CA SER A 843 6.83 50.68 -22.81
C SER A 843 5.78 51.71 -22.40
N GLY A 844 6.09 52.52 -21.40
CA GLY A 844 5.16 53.48 -20.82
C GLY A 844 4.55 54.42 -21.84
N GLU A 845 3.20 54.46 -21.85
CA GLU A 845 2.34 55.61 -22.11
C GLU A 845 1.03 55.42 -21.35
#